data_AF-A0A6P3VN09-F1
#
_entry.id   AF-A0A6P3VN09-F1
#
_cell.length_a   1.000
_cell.length_b   1.000
_cell.length_c   1.000
_cell.angle_alpha   90.00
_cell.angle_beta   90.00
_cell.angle_gamma   90.00
#
_symmetry.space_group_name_H-M   'P 1'
#
loop_
_entity.id
_entity.type
_entity.pdbx_description
1 polymer ?
#
loop_
_entity_poly.entity_id
_entity_poly.type
_entity_poly.pdbx_seq_one_letter_code
_entity_poly.pdbx_strand_id
1 'polypeptide(L)'
;MSWLRYSFAVFLYLLQCTDAVFEDQVGKFDWRQQYVGNVRFAFFDTHSQASKKLLVATEKNIFASLNSRTGELFWRHVDKTGPEGNIDALLVHGQDAVVVVGDGRVLRCWETNIGGLNWEVLLDTGSFQSAAFIGVQDFVKYVAVLKKSAISLHYLSNGHQKWVENLPDSDTVQYQTVYSGGQGEVLVLGLVPNSHIVIVSYNIEDGEIMEQMSVEAPWMSSLEESCVVVGRGILLCIDPITLSLYTLPLNLEEKAEMNQILLQSLDLEVSSGFQPLLTATQPNPARPPLTAFFLQLGPEHHILLDLSDGIITALRDFKPSRLATFATTGEKTVVGVMAPKNETACSINLFTVDTGRRLLDTTVIYHLDPSGGKPNKLHIQAFLKKDDSVGYRAMVQTEDFALTFLQQPGRVVWSREEALADVITMEMVDLPLTGTQAELEGEFGKKADGLFAMVLKRLSSQLILLQTTIGHLWKLFYDARKPRSQVKNEVTFETLSRDEFNLQKMMVMVTASGKLFGIDSKSGSILWKHYLENIQPDSAFNLMVQRTTAHFPHPPQCTLLVKDKETGLASLHVFNPIFGKKSHISVPALPRPILQTLLLPLMDQDYGKILLLIDDQYKVTAFPSNKNVLQQLQESASSIYFYLVDSSQGRLSGFRLRKDLSSELIWEVVIPVEVQKIVEVKGKRPNEHVHSQGRVMGDRSVLYKYLNPNLLAVVTESTDTHQERSFVGIVLIDGVTGRIIHDAVQKKAKGPVHFVHSENWVVYEYWNVKSRRIEFSVLELFEGMELYNSTVFSSLDRPHPPQVLQQSYIFPSPISTLEATLTEKGITSRHLLVGLPSGAILSLPKMFLDPRRPEMVSDQSREENLIPYAPELPIRAEWFINYNQTVARVRGIYTAPSGLESTCLVVAYGLDIYQTRVYPSKQFDVLKDDYDYVLISSVLLGLFFATMISKRLAEVKLLNRAWR
;
A
#
# COMPACT_ATOMS: atom_id res chain seq x y z
N MET A 1 -49.14 37.16 24.35
CA MET A 1 -47.75 36.76 24.72
C MET A 1 -47.49 35.25 24.64
N SER A 2 -48.43 34.34 24.92
CA SER A 2 -48.18 32.88 24.80
C SER A 2 -48.07 32.37 23.36
N TRP A 3 -48.81 32.98 22.41
CA TRP A 3 -48.78 32.57 20.99
C TRP A 3 -47.46 32.94 20.28
N LEU A 4 -46.84 34.06 20.66
CA LEU A 4 -45.50 34.46 20.20
C LEU A 4 -44.41 33.56 20.77
N ARG A 5 -44.54 33.08 22.01
CA ARG A 5 -43.60 32.10 22.60
C ARG A 5 -43.70 30.73 21.93
N TYR A 6 -44.90 30.30 21.53
CA TYR A 6 -45.10 29.04 20.81
C TYR A 6 -44.57 29.12 19.37
N SER A 7 -44.82 30.23 18.66
CA SER A 7 -44.28 30.44 17.30
C SER A 7 -42.76 30.59 17.30
N PHE A 8 -42.16 31.23 18.33
CA PHE A 8 -40.71 31.36 18.45
C PHE A 8 -40.03 30.03 18.81
N ALA A 9 -40.69 29.17 19.60
CA ALA A 9 -40.21 27.81 19.89
C ALA A 9 -40.28 26.88 18.66
N VAL A 10 -41.33 27.00 17.85
CA VAL A 10 -41.45 26.26 16.57
C VAL A 10 -40.44 26.78 15.54
N PHE A 11 -40.18 28.09 15.50
CA PHE A 11 -39.16 28.68 14.63
C PHE A 11 -37.73 28.29 15.04
N LEU A 12 -37.43 28.20 16.35
CA LEU A 12 -36.15 27.69 16.87
C LEU A 12 -35.96 26.19 16.63
N TYR A 13 -37.04 25.40 16.62
CA TYR A 13 -36.99 23.97 16.27
C TYR A 13 -36.79 23.75 14.77
N LEU A 14 -37.28 24.66 13.92
CA LEU A 14 -37.06 24.65 12.47
C LEU A 14 -35.68 25.19 12.04
N LEU A 15 -34.99 25.93 12.92
CA LEU A 15 -33.63 26.44 12.68
C LEU A 15 -32.52 25.38 12.87
N GLN A 16 -32.86 24.16 13.32
CA GLN A 16 -31.92 23.02 13.40
C GLN A 16 -31.88 22.15 12.13
N CYS A 17 -32.51 22.57 11.03
CA CYS A 17 -32.51 21.80 9.79
C CYS A 17 -31.87 22.56 8.64
N THR A 18 -30.58 22.86 8.77
CA THR A 18 -29.71 23.10 7.60
C THR A 18 -28.40 22.37 7.80
N ASP A 19 -28.47 21.03 7.87
CA ASP A 19 -27.29 20.19 7.74
C ASP A 19 -27.03 19.93 6.26
N ALA A 20 -25.95 20.53 5.78
CA ALA A 20 -25.35 20.18 4.51
C ALA A 20 -24.46 18.95 4.72
N VAL A 21 -24.72 17.89 3.94
CA VAL A 21 -24.10 16.55 3.97
C VAL A 21 -24.51 15.72 5.20
N PHE A 22 -24.90 14.46 4.98
CA PHE A 22 -25.37 13.53 6.03
C PHE A 22 -24.25 13.24 7.06
N GLU A 23 -24.16 14.05 8.13
CA GLU A 23 -23.21 13.90 9.25
C GLU A 23 -23.32 12.52 9.92
N ASP A 24 -24.50 11.89 9.84
CA ASP A 24 -24.76 10.59 10.45
C ASP A 24 -24.06 9.42 9.73
N GLN A 25 -23.52 9.60 8.52
CA GLN A 25 -22.93 8.51 7.73
C GLN A 25 -21.40 8.40 7.84
N VAL A 26 -20.72 9.47 8.26
CA VAL A 26 -19.26 9.52 8.38
C VAL A 26 -18.76 8.57 9.48
N GLY A 27 -17.79 7.72 9.14
CA GLY A 27 -17.18 6.75 10.04
C GLY A 27 -18.02 5.49 10.30
N LYS A 28 -19.19 5.35 9.67
CA LYS A 28 -20.02 4.12 9.77
C LYS A 28 -19.57 3.03 8.79
N PHE A 29 -19.18 3.40 7.58
CA PHE A 29 -18.88 2.47 6.48
C PHE A 29 -17.57 2.78 5.76
N ASP A 30 -16.87 3.81 6.21
CA ASP A 30 -15.60 4.24 5.67
C ASP A 30 -14.55 4.31 6.77
N TRP A 31 -13.31 4.01 6.40
CA TRP A 31 -12.16 4.09 7.29
C TRP A 31 -10.91 4.36 6.46
N ARG A 32 -9.91 4.96 7.12
CA ARG A 32 -8.60 5.22 6.54
C ARG A 32 -7.51 4.68 7.45
N GLN A 33 -6.55 3.98 6.87
CA GLN A 33 -5.32 3.57 7.54
C GLN A 33 -4.12 4.24 6.90
N GLN A 34 -3.31 4.88 7.74
CA GLN A 34 -2.16 5.67 7.32
C GLN A 34 -0.85 4.94 7.64
N TYR A 35 0.02 4.89 6.64
CA TYR A 35 1.32 4.23 6.72
C TYR A 35 2.48 5.17 6.37
N VAL A 36 3.69 4.73 6.69
CA VAL A 36 4.96 5.41 6.41
C VAL A 36 5.91 4.52 5.60
N GLY A 37 5.75 3.20 5.63
CA GLY A 37 6.60 2.25 4.92
C GLY A 37 7.85 1.83 5.69
N ASN A 38 8.81 1.19 4.99
CA ASN A 38 9.99 0.61 5.62
C ASN A 38 10.91 1.67 6.24
N VAL A 39 11.21 1.53 7.54
CA VAL A 39 11.97 2.54 8.29
C VAL A 39 13.47 2.40 8.03
N ARG A 40 14.09 3.48 7.54
CA ARG A 40 15.54 3.56 7.31
C ARG A 40 16.25 4.08 8.55
N PHE A 41 15.78 5.22 9.07
CA PHE A 41 16.31 5.90 10.26
C PHE A 41 15.21 6.09 11.30
N ALA A 42 15.53 5.87 12.57
CA ALA A 42 14.61 6.08 13.68
C ALA A 42 15.34 6.72 14.87
N PHE A 43 14.76 7.80 15.40
CA PHE A 43 15.27 8.50 16.56
C PHE A 43 14.17 8.72 17.58
N PHE A 44 14.46 8.39 18.83
CA PHE A 44 13.59 8.74 19.95
C PHE A 44 13.88 10.16 20.41
N ASP A 45 12.83 10.94 20.63
CA ASP A 45 13.00 12.26 21.25
C ASP A 45 13.42 12.08 22.72
N THR A 46 14.65 12.50 23.02
CA THR A 46 15.28 12.45 24.35
C THR A 46 15.32 13.82 25.03
N HIS A 47 14.86 14.89 24.38
CA HIS A 47 14.88 16.25 24.94
C HIS A 47 14.04 16.35 26.22
N SER A 48 12.95 15.60 26.30
CA SER A 48 12.18 15.43 27.52
C SER A 48 11.93 13.95 27.81
N GLN A 49 12.19 13.52 29.05
CA GLN A 49 11.85 12.18 29.54
C GLN A 49 10.34 11.88 29.42
N ALA A 50 9.49 12.92 29.32
CA ALA A 50 8.05 12.80 29.10
C ALA A 50 7.65 12.75 27.62
N SER A 51 8.59 12.98 26.69
CA SER A 51 8.28 12.99 25.27
C SER A 51 7.82 11.61 24.81
N LYS A 52 6.80 11.64 23.95
CA LYS A 52 6.14 10.46 23.40
C LYS A 52 6.41 10.34 21.91
N LYS A 53 7.44 11.01 21.40
CA LYS A 53 7.69 11.12 19.96
C LYS A 53 8.78 10.16 19.53
N LEU A 54 8.52 9.51 18.42
CA LEU A 54 9.46 8.68 17.68
C LEU A 54 9.53 9.24 16.27
N LEU A 55 10.66 9.83 15.91
CA LEU A 55 10.89 10.36 14.57
C LEU A 55 11.36 9.22 13.67
N VAL A 56 10.75 9.09 12.51
CA VAL A 56 11.09 8.06 11.52
C VAL A 56 11.28 8.70 10.16
N ALA A 57 12.33 8.26 9.46
CA ALA A 57 12.50 8.50 8.04
C ALA A 57 12.49 7.14 7.31
N THR A 58 11.71 7.06 6.24
CA THR A 58 11.44 5.80 5.54
C THR A 58 11.98 5.80 4.12
N GLU A 59 12.16 4.59 3.57
CA GLU A 59 12.58 4.36 2.17
C GLU A 59 11.57 4.86 1.14
N LYS A 60 10.33 5.15 1.57
CA LYS A 60 9.29 5.75 0.72
C LYS A 60 9.36 7.28 0.70
N ASN A 61 10.47 7.89 1.13
CA ASN A 61 10.67 9.34 1.13
C ASN A 61 9.66 10.06 2.05
N ILE A 62 9.50 9.53 3.25
CA ILE A 62 8.55 10.06 4.25
C ILE A 62 9.31 10.34 5.52
N PHE A 63 9.08 11.54 6.06
CA PHE A 63 9.55 11.94 7.38
C PHE A 63 8.33 12.14 8.29
N ALA A 64 8.27 11.40 9.40
CA ALA A 64 7.09 11.38 10.26
C ALA A 64 7.44 11.31 11.74
N SER A 65 6.49 11.72 12.58
CA SER A 65 6.53 11.54 14.03
C SER A 65 5.41 10.61 14.49
N LEU A 66 5.80 9.50 15.11
CA LEU A 66 4.93 8.50 15.69
C LEU A 66 4.80 8.72 17.20
N ASN A 67 3.61 8.44 17.72
CA ASN A 67 3.33 8.40 19.14
C ASN A 67 3.83 7.07 19.73
N SER A 68 4.81 7.12 20.62
CA SER A 68 5.39 5.93 21.25
C SER A 68 4.39 5.15 22.11
N ARG A 69 3.24 5.72 22.51
CA ARG A 69 2.21 5.02 23.29
C ARG A 69 1.15 4.32 22.45
N THR A 70 0.76 4.89 21.31
CA THR A 70 -0.35 4.37 20.49
C THR A 70 0.10 3.86 19.13
N GLY A 71 1.27 4.29 18.66
CA GLY A 71 1.74 4.07 17.29
C GLY A 71 1.08 5.00 16.27
N GLU A 72 0.21 5.92 16.68
CA GLU A 72 -0.45 6.85 15.75
C GLU A 72 0.51 7.94 15.25
N LEU A 73 0.20 8.53 14.09
CA LEU A 73 0.95 9.64 13.54
C LEU A 73 0.55 10.96 14.21
N PHE A 74 1.52 11.72 14.70
CA PHE A 74 1.30 13.13 15.05
C PHE A 74 1.26 14.00 13.80
N TRP A 75 2.25 13.80 12.94
CA TRP A 75 2.40 14.47 11.66
C TRP A 75 3.27 13.61 10.74
N ARG A 76 3.15 13.83 9.43
CA ARG A 76 4.02 13.25 8.41
C ARG A 76 4.16 14.20 7.24
N HIS A 77 5.32 14.13 6.62
CA HIS A 77 5.66 14.82 5.38
C HIS A 77 6.03 13.80 4.33
N VAL A 78 5.30 13.81 3.22
CA VAL A 78 5.47 12.88 2.11
C VAL A 78 6.12 13.65 0.97
N ASP A 79 7.38 13.36 0.66
CA ASP A 79 8.09 14.05 -0.41
C ASP A 79 7.79 13.41 -1.79
N LYS A 80 8.50 13.81 -2.84
CA LYS A 80 8.39 13.20 -4.17
C LYS A 80 8.84 11.74 -4.16
N THR A 81 8.25 10.94 -5.05
CA THR A 81 8.71 9.58 -5.34
C THR A 81 9.97 9.62 -6.21
N GLY A 82 10.91 8.71 -5.96
CA GLY A 82 12.15 8.59 -6.75
C GLY A 82 13.38 9.14 -6.03
N PRO A 83 14.52 9.23 -6.73
CA PRO A 83 15.80 9.61 -6.13
C PRO A 83 15.82 11.06 -5.64
N GLU A 84 15.08 11.97 -6.30
CA GLU A 84 15.00 13.39 -5.89
C GLU A 84 14.47 13.61 -4.47
N GLY A 85 13.61 12.71 -3.99
CA GLY A 85 13.03 12.77 -2.64
C GLY A 85 13.69 11.83 -1.65
N ASN A 86 14.74 11.10 -2.04
CA ASN A 86 15.39 10.11 -1.18
C ASN A 86 15.96 10.79 0.07
N ILE A 87 15.69 10.22 1.24
CA ILE A 87 16.25 10.72 2.49
C ILE A 87 17.59 10.02 2.71
N ASP A 88 18.68 10.77 2.56
CA ASP A 88 20.03 10.24 2.62
C ASP A 88 20.56 10.21 4.06
N ALA A 89 20.25 11.24 4.85
CA ALA A 89 20.61 11.32 6.26
C ALA A 89 19.52 11.99 7.11
N LEU A 90 19.40 11.55 8.35
CA LEU A 90 18.55 12.16 9.39
C LEU A 90 19.40 12.39 10.64
N LEU A 91 19.52 13.64 11.05
CA LEU A 91 20.24 14.06 12.24
C LEU A 91 19.25 14.77 13.18
N VAL A 92 19.24 14.41 14.46
CA VAL A 92 18.34 15.02 15.45
C VAL A 92 19.14 15.56 16.63
N HIS A 93 18.94 16.83 16.96
CA HIS A 93 19.51 17.45 18.15
C HIS A 93 18.49 18.37 18.82
N GLY A 94 18.18 18.08 20.09
CA GLY A 94 17.17 18.83 20.82
C GLY A 94 15.79 18.74 20.15
N GLN A 95 15.25 19.88 19.72
CA GLN A 95 13.95 19.98 19.06
C GLN A 95 14.03 20.07 17.54
N ASP A 96 15.24 20.13 16.99
CA ASP A 96 15.49 20.29 15.56
C ASP A 96 15.88 18.96 14.92
N ALA A 97 15.22 18.63 13.82
CA ALA A 97 15.53 17.47 12.99
C ALA A 97 16.00 17.94 11.62
N VAL A 98 17.28 17.70 11.32
CA VAL A 98 17.90 18.04 10.04
C VAL A 98 17.84 16.82 9.12
N VAL A 99 17.33 17.02 7.91
CA VAL A 99 17.13 15.99 6.90
C VAL A 99 17.86 16.41 5.63
N VAL A 100 18.69 15.51 5.10
CA VAL A 100 19.36 15.66 3.81
C VAL A 100 18.60 14.85 2.76
N VAL A 101 18.22 15.48 1.65
CA VAL A 101 17.34 14.91 0.63
C VAL A 101 17.93 15.04 -0.77
N GLY A 102 17.76 14.00 -1.57
CA GLY A 102 17.97 14.01 -3.02
C GLY A 102 19.43 13.97 -3.43
N ASP A 103 20.20 13.03 -2.89
CA ASP A 103 21.66 12.92 -3.04
C ASP A 103 22.36 14.22 -2.57
N GLY A 104 21.90 14.75 -1.43
CA GLY A 104 22.45 15.98 -0.85
C GLY A 104 22.13 17.26 -1.59
N ARG A 105 21.08 17.27 -2.44
CA ARG A 105 20.65 18.48 -3.15
C ARG A 105 19.92 19.47 -2.23
N VAL A 106 19.18 18.99 -1.24
CA VAL A 106 18.36 19.82 -0.36
C VAL A 106 18.66 19.49 1.10
N LEU A 107 18.85 20.55 1.91
CA LEU A 107 19.00 20.47 3.36
C LEU A 107 17.79 21.13 4.03
N ARG A 108 17.07 20.37 4.88
CA ARG A 108 15.89 20.87 5.60
C ARG A 108 16.05 20.73 7.10
N CYS A 109 15.57 21.70 7.86
CA CYS A 109 15.43 21.60 9.29
C CYS A 109 13.95 21.68 9.69
N TRP A 110 13.51 20.70 10.46
CA TRP A 110 12.13 20.56 10.91
C TRP A 110 12.03 20.72 12.42
N GLU A 111 10.98 21.41 12.86
CA GLU A 111 10.62 21.43 14.27
C GLU A 111 9.88 20.13 14.63
N THR A 112 10.44 19.37 15.56
CA THR A 112 9.92 18.06 15.96
C THR A 112 8.56 18.11 16.68
N ASN A 113 8.17 19.25 17.26
CA ASN A 113 6.90 19.41 17.98
C ASN A 113 5.69 19.45 17.05
N ILE A 114 5.68 20.42 16.15
CA ILE A 114 4.56 20.71 15.26
C ILE A 114 4.72 19.96 13.93
N GLY A 115 5.96 19.60 13.57
CA GLY A 115 6.31 19.19 12.22
C GLY A 115 6.36 20.38 11.27
N GLY A 116 6.61 21.60 11.78
CA GLY A 116 6.84 22.77 10.94
C GLY A 116 8.21 22.74 10.29
N LEU A 117 8.35 23.31 9.09
CA LEU A 117 9.65 23.53 8.48
C LEU A 117 10.24 24.83 9.05
N ASN A 118 11.42 24.74 9.67
CA ASN A 118 12.14 25.92 10.18
C ASN A 118 12.82 26.65 9.02
N TRP A 119 13.57 25.91 8.19
CA TRP A 119 14.26 26.43 7.02
C TRP A 119 14.60 25.30 6.03
N GLU A 120 14.79 25.69 4.77
CA GLU A 120 15.21 24.82 3.67
C GLU A 120 16.25 25.56 2.83
N VAL A 121 17.33 24.86 2.48
CA VAL A 121 18.43 25.40 1.67
C VAL A 121 18.77 24.42 0.55
N LEU A 122 18.96 24.98 -0.64
CA LEU A 122 19.44 24.25 -1.80
C LEU A 122 20.97 24.21 -1.76
N LEU A 123 21.54 23.01 -1.75
CA LEU A 123 22.98 22.80 -1.77
C LEU A 123 23.47 22.61 -3.21
N ASP A 124 24.78 22.78 -3.43
CA ASP A 124 25.40 22.62 -4.76
C ASP A 124 25.23 21.22 -5.35
N THR A 125 25.45 21.06 -6.65
CA THR A 125 25.38 19.73 -7.28
C THR A 125 26.58 18.89 -6.88
N GLY A 126 26.35 17.64 -6.49
CA GLY A 126 27.43 16.69 -6.16
C GLY A 126 26.86 15.54 -5.34
N SER A 127 27.49 14.37 -5.44
CA SER A 127 27.04 13.19 -4.71
C SER A 127 27.30 13.35 -3.21
N PHE A 128 26.26 13.07 -2.42
CA PHE A 128 26.30 13.09 -0.97
C PHE A 128 27.14 11.94 -0.43
N GLN A 129 27.91 12.19 0.61
CA GLN A 129 28.71 11.18 1.31
C GLN A 129 28.27 11.08 2.77
N SER A 130 28.39 12.18 3.52
CA SER A 130 28.06 12.18 4.94
C SER A 130 27.56 13.55 5.42
N ALA A 131 26.82 13.54 6.53
CA ALA A 131 26.43 14.74 7.25
C ALA A 131 26.62 14.53 8.74
N ALA A 132 27.12 15.55 9.43
CA ALA A 132 27.35 15.51 10.87
C ALA A 132 27.03 16.85 11.52
N PHE A 133 26.57 16.80 12.77
CA PHE A 133 26.48 17.99 13.61
C PHE A 133 27.87 18.37 14.11
N ILE A 134 28.17 19.66 14.12
CA ILE A 134 29.41 20.20 14.63
C ILE A 134 29.13 21.07 15.86
N GLY A 135 29.81 20.71 16.94
CA GLY A 135 29.75 21.41 18.22
C GLY A 135 30.97 22.29 18.47
N VAL A 136 30.74 23.44 19.09
CA VAL A 136 31.78 24.35 19.59
C VAL A 136 31.45 24.68 21.03
N GLN A 137 32.39 24.43 21.95
CA GLN A 137 32.23 24.71 23.39
C GLN A 137 30.95 24.07 23.99
N ASP A 138 30.77 22.75 23.81
CA ASP A 138 29.60 21.97 24.24
C ASP A 138 28.24 22.30 23.56
N PHE A 139 28.19 23.30 22.66
CA PHE A 139 26.97 23.65 21.91
C PHE A 139 27.05 23.23 20.44
N VAL A 140 26.03 22.51 19.96
CA VAL A 140 25.86 22.24 18.53
C VAL A 140 25.36 23.49 17.84
N LYS A 141 26.17 24.06 16.94
CA LYS A 141 25.84 25.31 16.23
C LYS A 141 25.76 25.14 14.71
N TYR A 142 26.47 24.14 14.18
CA TYR A 142 26.64 23.98 12.74
C TYR A 142 26.29 22.56 12.28
N VAL A 143 26.02 22.45 10.99
CA VAL A 143 25.84 21.19 10.27
C VAL A 143 26.87 21.17 9.14
N ALA A 144 27.74 20.16 9.13
CA ALA A 144 28.58 19.89 7.97
C ALA A 144 27.88 18.91 7.03
N VAL A 145 27.94 19.22 5.75
CA VAL A 145 27.53 18.31 4.68
C VAL A 145 28.73 18.09 3.77
N LEU A 146 29.14 16.84 3.69
CA LEU A 146 30.23 16.37 2.83
C LEU A 146 29.67 15.81 1.54
N LYS A 147 30.21 16.33 0.44
CA LYS A 147 30.00 15.81 -0.91
C LYS A 147 31.32 15.32 -1.46
N LYS A 148 31.26 14.60 -2.57
CA LYS A 148 32.44 14.05 -3.22
C LYS A 148 33.55 15.08 -3.50
N SER A 149 33.19 16.32 -3.89
CA SER A 149 34.16 17.35 -4.31
C SER A 149 34.35 18.49 -3.32
N ALA A 150 33.44 18.67 -2.36
CA ALA A 150 33.43 19.83 -1.49
C ALA A 150 32.80 19.51 -0.14
N ILE A 151 33.23 20.23 0.89
CA ILE A 151 32.61 20.25 2.21
C ILE A 151 31.95 21.61 2.43
N SER A 152 30.75 21.58 3.01
CA SER A 152 29.94 22.76 3.28
C SER A 152 29.55 22.82 4.74
N LEU A 153 29.65 24.01 5.35
CA LEU A 153 29.27 24.24 6.74
C LEU A 153 28.09 25.23 6.81
N HIS A 154 27.02 24.82 7.48
CA HIS A 154 25.77 25.59 7.59
C HIS A 154 25.41 25.88 9.05
N TYR A 155 24.81 27.04 9.30
CA TYR A 155 24.26 27.37 10.62
C TYR A 155 22.99 26.54 10.90
N LEU A 156 22.89 25.92 12.07
CA LEU A 156 21.72 25.12 12.45
C LEU A 156 20.44 25.97 12.61
N SER A 157 20.57 27.23 13.02
CA SER A 157 19.42 28.09 13.34
C SER A 157 18.67 28.62 12.12
N ASN A 158 19.37 28.87 11.01
CA ASN A 158 18.79 29.51 9.81
C ASN A 158 19.16 28.80 8.49
N GLY A 159 20.03 27.80 8.52
CA GLY A 159 20.49 27.04 7.35
C GLY A 159 21.49 27.78 6.46
N HIS A 160 21.80 29.05 6.73
CA HIS A 160 22.71 29.82 5.90
C HIS A 160 24.08 29.16 5.87
N GLN A 161 24.67 29.14 4.68
CA GLN A 161 26.03 28.67 4.47
C GLN A 161 27.00 29.64 5.15
N LYS A 162 27.87 29.11 6.02
CA LYS A 162 28.97 29.85 6.61
C LYS A 162 30.15 29.91 5.64
N TRP A 163 30.59 28.75 5.18
CA TRP A 163 31.64 28.59 4.18
C TRP A 163 31.46 27.27 3.42
N VAL A 164 32.07 27.18 2.25
CA VAL A 164 32.17 25.98 1.42
C VAL A 164 33.59 25.93 0.88
N GLU A 165 34.22 24.78 1.02
CA GLU A 165 35.59 24.57 0.57
C GLU A 165 35.69 23.32 -0.30
N ASN A 166 36.53 23.41 -1.33
CA ASN A 166 36.80 22.28 -2.21
C ASN A 166 37.77 21.33 -1.52
N LEU A 167 37.51 20.03 -1.67
CA LEU A 167 38.36 19.00 -1.08
C LEU A 167 39.64 18.84 -1.92
N PRO A 168 40.83 18.72 -1.31
CA PRO A 168 42.07 18.51 -2.05
C PRO A 168 42.06 17.15 -2.74
N ASP A 169 42.59 17.07 -3.96
CA ASP A 169 42.70 15.83 -4.73
C ASP A 169 41.38 15.03 -4.87
N SER A 170 40.23 15.71 -4.97
CA SER A 170 38.89 15.09 -5.01
C SER A 170 38.65 14.10 -6.17
N ASP A 171 39.50 14.14 -7.20
CA ASP A 171 39.43 13.21 -8.33
C ASP A 171 40.00 11.82 -7.98
N THR A 172 40.97 11.74 -7.07
CA THR A 172 41.64 10.50 -6.66
C THR A 172 41.19 10.05 -5.28
N VAL A 173 41.02 10.98 -4.35
CA VAL A 173 40.63 10.71 -2.96
C VAL A 173 39.11 10.65 -2.84
N GLN A 174 38.58 9.54 -2.34
CA GLN A 174 37.17 9.38 -2.03
C GLN A 174 36.94 9.79 -0.57
N TYR A 175 36.51 11.03 -0.36
CA TYR A 175 36.09 11.52 0.95
C TYR A 175 34.75 10.92 1.34
N GLN A 176 34.68 10.27 2.50
CA GLN A 176 33.51 9.50 2.91
C GLN A 176 32.91 10.00 4.23
N THR A 177 33.73 10.32 5.24
CA THR A 177 33.22 10.61 6.58
C THR A 177 33.67 11.97 7.12
N VAL A 178 32.80 12.59 7.94
CA VAL A 178 33.09 13.84 8.66
C VAL A 178 33.03 13.56 10.16
N TYR A 179 34.00 14.08 10.88
CA TYR A 179 34.11 13.96 12.32
C TYR A 179 34.41 15.33 12.96
N SER A 180 33.87 15.55 14.16
CA SER A 180 34.22 16.69 15.01
C SER A 180 34.25 16.23 16.47
N GLY A 181 35.36 16.49 17.13
CA GLY A 181 35.57 16.19 18.56
C GLY A 181 35.12 17.31 19.51
N GLY A 182 34.58 18.42 19.00
CA GLY A 182 34.18 19.59 19.79
C GLY A 182 35.30 20.59 20.10
N GLN A 183 36.50 20.38 19.55
CA GLN A 183 37.70 21.18 19.80
C GLN A 183 37.88 22.40 18.88
N GLY A 184 36.87 22.74 18.06
CA GLY A 184 36.96 23.90 17.16
C GLY A 184 37.40 23.57 15.74
N GLU A 185 37.62 22.30 15.42
CA GLU A 185 38.03 21.81 14.08
C GLU A 185 37.05 20.77 13.52
N VAL A 186 37.05 20.63 12.19
CA VAL A 186 36.30 19.62 11.45
C VAL A 186 37.28 18.73 10.71
N LEU A 187 37.23 17.44 11.00
CA LEU A 187 38.08 16.43 10.36
C LEU A 187 37.30 15.73 9.25
N VAL A 188 37.87 15.70 8.06
CA VAL A 188 37.33 14.99 6.90
C VAL A 188 38.26 13.82 6.58
N LEU A 189 37.69 12.62 6.51
CA LEU A 189 38.42 11.40 6.22
C LEU A 189 38.09 10.95 4.79
N GLY A 190 39.14 10.74 4.00
CA GLY A 190 39.07 10.20 2.65
C GLY A 190 39.99 9.02 2.45
N LEU A 191 39.70 8.23 1.43
CA LEU A 191 40.42 7.01 1.09
C LEU A 191 40.75 7.00 -0.39
N VAL A 192 41.99 6.66 -0.72
CA VAL A 192 42.33 6.15 -2.04
C VAL A 192 42.32 4.62 -1.95
N PRO A 193 41.36 3.94 -2.61
CA PRO A 193 41.18 2.49 -2.45
C PRO A 193 42.47 1.72 -2.70
N ASN A 194 42.81 0.81 -1.78
CA ASN A 194 44.02 -0.01 -1.80
C ASN A 194 45.34 0.78 -1.81
N SER A 195 45.36 2.01 -1.28
CA SER A 195 46.57 2.83 -1.22
C SER A 195 46.78 3.48 0.15
N HIS A 196 46.07 4.56 0.44
CA HIS A 196 46.27 5.35 1.66
C HIS A 196 45.00 6.11 2.05
N ILE A 197 44.91 6.45 3.33
CA ILE A 197 43.87 7.30 3.92
C ILE A 197 44.40 8.72 3.96
N VAL A 198 43.57 9.69 3.59
CA VAL A 198 43.85 11.12 3.66
C VAL A 198 42.94 11.73 4.72
N ILE A 199 43.53 12.49 5.64
CA ILE A 199 42.81 13.16 6.71
C ILE A 199 43.11 14.65 6.58
N VAL A 200 42.05 15.45 6.53
CA VAL A 200 42.14 16.90 6.38
C VAL A 200 41.42 17.56 7.55
N SER A 201 42.12 18.43 8.28
CA SER A 201 41.53 19.25 9.34
C SER A 201 41.20 20.65 8.81
N TYR A 202 39.96 21.09 9.03
CA TYR A 202 39.45 22.40 8.65
C TYR A 202 39.12 23.22 9.90
N ASN A 203 39.49 24.49 9.89
CA ASN A 203 39.08 25.44 10.92
C ASN A 203 37.58 25.77 10.77
N ILE A 204 36.81 25.68 11.87
CA ILE A 204 35.36 25.98 11.87
C ILE A 204 35.07 27.45 11.53
N GLU A 205 35.96 28.39 11.89
CA GLU A 205 35.70 29.82 11.67
C GLU A 205 35.84 30.23 10.22
N ASP A 206 36.98 29.93 9.60
CA ASP A 206 37.34 30.47 8.28
C ASP A 206 37.29 29.43 7.16
N GLY A 207 37.19 28.13 7.49
CA GLY A 207 37.23 27.05 6.50
C GLY A 207 38.64 26.74 5.97
N GLU A 208 39.68 27.41 6.46
CA GLU A 208 41.04 27.12 6.03
C GLU A 208 41.48 25.71 6.45
N ILE A 209 42.21 25.02 5.56
CA ILE A 209 42.86 23.75 5.87
C ILE A 209 43.99 24.03 6.85
N MET A 210 43.86 23.51 8.07
CA MET A 210 44.89 23.61 9.08
C MET A 210 46.02 22.64 8.78
N GLU A 211 45.68 21.36 8.61
CA GLU A 211 46.63 20.27 8.45
C GLU A 211 46.06 19.18 7.54
N GLN A 212 46.96 18.52 6.81
CA GLN A 212 46.66 17.40 5.93
C GLN A 212 47.69 16.30 6.16
N MET A 213 47.22 15.08 6.40
CA MET A 213 48.06 13.90 6.57
C MET A 213 47.60 12.76 5.65
N SER A 214 48.56 11.95 5.21
CA SER A 214 48.31 10.73 4.44
C SER A 214 48.93 9.53 5.14
N VAL A 215 48.14 8.48 5.37
CA VAL A 215 48.57 7.26 6.08
C VAL A 215 48.38 6.05 5.18
N GLU A 216 49.43 5.26 4.97
CA GLU A 216 49.37 4.08 4.11
C GLU A 216 48.38 3.04 4.65
N ALA A 217 47.46 2.59 3.80
CA ALA A 217 46.43 1.60 4.11
C ALA A 217 46.07 0.78 2.85
N PRO A 218 47.01 -0.03 2.33
CA PRO A 218 46.87 -0.73 1.05
C PRO A 218 45.81 -1.85 1.07
N TRP A 219 45.35 -2.24 2.24
CA TRP A 219 44.37 -3.30 2.46
C TRP A 219 42.91 -2.79 2.45
N MET A 220 42.70 -1.46 2.47
CA MET A 220 41.37 -0.88 2.68
C MET A 220 40.68 -0.47 1.38
N SER A 221 39.41 -0.86 1.24
CA SER A 221 38.56 -0.51 0.09
C SER A 221 37.49 0.56 0.40
N SER A 222 37.00 0.63 1.64
CA SER A 222 35.95 1.57 2.08
C SER A 222 36.14 1.95 3.56
N LEU A 223 36.00 3.25 3.89
CA LEU A 223 36.05 3.75 5.27
C LEU A 223 34.71 3.56 5.99
N GLU A 224 33.58 3.81 5.33
CA GLU A 224 32.25 3.76 5.98
C GLU A 224 31.89 2.38 6.54
N GLU A 225 32.24 1.32 5.81
CA GLU A 225 31.91 -0.06 6.19
C GLU A 225 32.91 -0.63 7.21
N SER A 226 34.14 -0.13 7.21
CA SER A 226 35.26 -0.77 7.90
C SER A 226 35.80 0.03 9.08
N CYS A 227 35.46 1.32 9.22
CA CYS A 227 36.06 2.21 10.20
C CYS A 227 35.04 3.01 11.01
N VAL A 228 35.38 3.25 12.27
CA VAL A 228 34.63 4.10 13.19
C VAL A 228 35.57 4.95 14.03
N VAL A 229 35.11 6.13 14.46
CA VAL A 229 35.88 6.98 15.38
C VAL A 229 35.44 6.71 16.82
N VAL A 230 36.40 6.47 17.70
CA VAL A 230 36.21 6.01 19.08
C VAL A 230 37.02 6.86 20.05
N GLY A 231 36.51 7.06 21.27
CA GLY A 231 37.21 7.77 22.34
C GLY A 231 37.63 9.19 21.96
N ARG A 232 38.84 9.60 22.33
CA ARG A 232 39.40 10.94 22.06
C ARG A 232 39.92 11.08 20.62
N GLY A 233 39.08 10.76 19.64
CA GLY A 233 39.43 10.90 18.23
C GLY A 233 40.41 9.84 17.73
N ILE A 234 40.18 8.56 18.04
CA ILE A 234 40.96 7.45 17.47
C ILE A 234 40.13 6.81 16.38
N LEU A 235 40.67 6.75 15.16
CA LEU A 235 40.10 5.99 14.06
C LEU A 235 40.45 4.51 14.25
N LEU A 236 39.41 3.70 14.45
CA LEU A 236 39.51 2.26 14.54
C LEU A 236 38.98 1.65 13.25
N CYS A 237 39.79 0.84 12.58
CA CYS A 237 39.43 0.18 11.34
C CYS A 237 39.65 -1.33 11.43
N ILE A 238 38.87 -2.11 10.68
CA ILE A 238 39.03 -3.56 10.61
C ILE A 238 39.45 -4.01 9.22
N ASP A 239 40.46 -4.87 9.15
CA ASP A 239 40.83 -5.57 7.92
C ASP A 239 40.20 -6.97 7.90
N PRO A 240 39.26 -7.23 6.97
CA PRO A 240 38.59 -8.53 6.87
C PRO A 240 39.50 -9.64 6.35
N ILE A 241 40.61 -9.31 5.68
CA ILE A 241 41.54 -10.30 5.10
C ILE A 241 42.52 -10.79 6.15
N THR A 242 43.20 -9.86 6.82
CA THR A 242 44.19 -10.22 7.84
C THR A 242 43.58 -10.50 9.21
N LEU A 243 42.28 -10.19 9.39
CA LEU A 243 41.59 -10.28 10.68
C LEU A 243 42.39 -9.54 11.75
N SER A 244 42.68 -8.27 11.48
CA SER A 244 43.34 -7.37 12.42
C SER A 244 42.59 -6.04 12.54
N LEU A 245 42.63 -5.45 13.73
CA LEU A 245 42.16 -4.11 14.01
C LEU A 245 43.33 -3.14 13.89
N TYR A 246 43.13 -2.06 13.15
CA TYR A 246 44.09 -0.97 13.03
C TYR A 246 43.59 0.23 13.81
N THR A 247 44.49 0.85 14.57
CA THR A 247 44.20 2.07 15.34
C THR A 247 45.07 3.21 14.86
N LEU A 248 44.46 4.37 14.64
CA LEU A 248 45.12 5.60 14.24
C LEU A 248 44.60 6.76 15.10
N PRO A 249 45.44 7.39 15.94
CA PRO A 249 45.05 8.63 16.59
C PRO A 249 44.87 9.71 15.52
N LEU A 250 43.72 10.40 15.53
CA LEU A 250 43.43 11.52 14.64
C LEU A 250 44.04 12.84 15.14
N ASN A 251 44.67 12.83 16.32
CA ASN A 251 45.55 13.93 16.72
C ASN A 251 46.73 13.95 15.75
N LEU A 252 46.76 14.99 14.93
CA LEU A 252 47.73 15.18 13.86
C LEU A 252 49.12 15.53 14.46
N GLU A 253 49.83 14.55 14.98
CA GLU A 253 51.28 14.65 15.23
C GLU A 253 52.04 14.18 13.98
N GLU A 254 53.18 14.78 13.66
CA GLU A 254 53.92 14.69 12.37
C GLU A 254 54.28 13.26 11.88
N LYS A 255 54.06 12.20 12.67
CA LYS A 255 54.28 10.79 12.29
C LYS A 255 53.25 9.85 12.93
N ALA A 256 52.05 9.80 12.38
CA ALA A 256 51.05 8.81 12.78
C ALA A 256 51.14 7.56 11.88
N GLU A 257 51.54 6.43 12.47
CA GLU A 257 51.48 5.10 11.84
C GLU A 257 50.25 4.32 12.35
N MET A 258 49.66 3.48 11.51
CA MET A 258 48.57 2.60 11.89
C MET A 258 49.09 1.46 12.76
N ASN A 259 48.66 1.39 14.02
CA ASN A 259 49.02 0.31 14.93
C ASN A 259 48.11 -0.90 14.69
N GLN A 260 48.72 -2.02 14.27
CA GLN A 260 48.02 -3.28 14.00
C GLN A 260 47.86 -4.12 15.27
N ILE A 261 46.64 -4.58 15.53
CA ILE A 261 46.27 -5.47 16.63
C ILE A 261 45.57 -6.71 16.04
N LEU A 262 46.22 -7.87 16.12
CA LEU A 262 45.65 -9.13 15.63
C LEU A 262 44.46 -9.57 16.48
N LEU A 263 43.32 -9.92 15.87
CA LEU A 263 42.15 -10.43 16.58
C LEU A 263 42.43 -11.71 17.38
N GLN A 264 43.36 -12.55 16.89
CA GLN A 264 43.83 -13.75 17.59
C GLN A 264 44.46 -13.44 18.95
N SER A 265 45.09 -12.27 19.10
CA SER A 265 45.68 -11.84 20.38
C SER A 265 44.63 -11.50 21.45
N LEU A 266 43.38 -11.29 21.02
CA LEU A 266 42.22 -10.99 21.87
C LEU A 266 41.32 -12.22 22.08
N ASP A 267 41.75 -13.42 21.64
CA ASP A 267 40.97 -14.66 21.63
C ASP A 267 39.64 -14.54 20.83
N LEU A 268 39.65 -13.76 19.74
CA LEU A 268 38.48 -13.50 18.90
C LEU A 268 38.58 -14.24 17.56
N GLU A 269 37.56 -15.06 17.28
CA GLU A 269 37.42 -15.79 16.02
C GLU A 269 36.22 -15.24 15.23
N VAL A 270 36.43 -15.01 13.93
CA VAL A 270 35.39 -14.60 12.98
C VAL A 270 34.74 -15.83 12.37
N SER A 271 33.41 -15.81 12.25
CA SER A 271 32.68 -16.88 11.58
C SER A 271 33.04 -17.00 10.10
N SER A 272 33.08 -18.23 9.59
CA SER A 272 33.51 -18.51 8.21
C SER A 272 32.70 -17.74 7.17
N GLY A 273 33.36 -16.91 6.36
CA GLY A 273 32.74 -16.14 5.28
C GLY A 273 31.97 -14.89 5.72
N PHE A 274 32.09 -14.48 6.99
CA PHE A 274 31.48 -13.24 7.49
C PHE A 274 32.48 -12.09 7.48
N GLN A 275 32.04 -10.91 7.03
CA GLN A 275 32.83 -9.68 7.12
C GLN A 275 32.52 -8.97 8.45
N PRO A 276 33.52 -8.76 9.32
CA PRO A 276 33.28 -8.18 10.62
C PRO A 276 32.93 -6.69 10.52
N LEU A 277 32.01 -6.22 11.35
CA LEU A 277 31.48 -4.85 11.33
C LEU A 277 31.77 -4.13 12.66
N LEU A 278 32.17 -2.86 12.58
CA LEU A 278 32.40 -1.99 13.73
C LEU A 278 31.24 -1.00 13.92
N THR A 279 30.82 -0.81 15.17
CA THR A 279 29.78 0.18 15.51
C THR A 279 30.20 0.97 16.73
N ALA A 280 30.29 2.29 16.60
CA ALA A 280 30.55 3.23 17.68
C ALA A 280 29.33 4.11 17.97
N THR A 281 29.36 4.86 19.08
CA THR A 281 28.31 5.81 19.43
C THR A 281 28.87 7.14 19.93
N GLN A 282 28.30 8.23 19.44
CA GLN A 282 28.61 9.59 19.87
C GLN A 282 27.31 10.25 20.39
N PRO A 283 27.01 10.14 21.69
CA PRO A 283 25.74 10.63 22.23
C PRO A 283 25.55 12.14 22.11
N ASN A 284 26.62 12.91 22.23
CA ASN A 284 26.62 14.36 22.04
C ASN A 284 27.67 14.71 20.95
N PRO A 285 27.25 15.27 19.81
CA PRO A 285 28.18 15.67 18.73
C PRO A 285 29.22 16.72 19.16
N ALA A 286 28.98 17.47 20.23
CA ALA A 286 29.93 18.43 20.79
C ALA A 286 31.00 17.81 21.70
N ARG A 287 30.92 16.50 21.96
CA ARG A 287 31.85 15.73 22.81
C ARG A 287 32.45 14.57 22.03
N PRO A 288 33.62 14.06 22.44
CA PRO A 288 34.20 12.87 21.82
C PRO A 288 33.27 11.65 21.94
N PRO A 289 33.32 10.72 20.98
CA PRO A 289 32.61 9.44 21.06
C PRO A 289 33.06 8.63 22.28
N LEU A 290 32.25 7.64 22.66
CA LEU A 290 32.60 6.73 23.75
C LEU A 290 33.84 5.90 23.39
N THR A 291 34.58 5.45 24.41
CA THR A 291 35.73 4.54 24.24
C THR A 291 35.29 3.10 23.93
N ALA A 292 34.06 2.75 24.30
CA ALA A 292 33.47 1.45 24.05
C ALA A 292 32.76 1.37 22.70
N PHE A 293 32.91 0.24 22.02
CA PHE A 293 32.38 -0.01 20.68
C PHE A 293 31.95 -1.49 20.51
N PHE A 294 31.10 -1.75 19.53
CA PHE A 294 30.77 -3.11 19.11
C PHE A 294 31.66 -3.59 17.99
N LEU A 295 32.01 -4.86 18.08
CA LEU A 295 32.56 -5.62 16.98
C LEU A 295 31.66 -6.83 16.71
N GLN A 296 31.13 -6.93 15.50
CA GLN A 296 30.35 -8.06 15.04
C GLN A 296 31.28 -9.05 14.35
N LEU A 297 31.36 -10.28 14.85
CA LEU A 297 32.24 -11.34 14.35
C LEU A 297 31.47 -12.43 13.59
N GLY A 298 30.15 -12.40 13.68
CA GLY A 298 29.25 -13.29 12.94
C GLY A 298 27.80 -12.79 12.95
N PRO A 299 26.89 -13.46 12.22
CA PRO A 299 25.49 -13.05 12.13
C PRO A 299 24.76 -13.10 13.48
N GLU A 300 25.18 -13.97 14.41
CA GLU A 300 24.65 -14.06 15.76
C GLU A 300 25.73 -13.90 16.84
N HIS A 301 26.79 -13.14 16.55
CA HIS A 301 27.91 -12.96 17.47
C HIS A 301 28.42 -11.51 17.47
N HIS A 302 28.15 -10.82 18.58
CA HIS A 302 28.63 -9.48 18.89
C HIS A 302 29.52 -9.51 20.14
N ILE A 303 30.55 -8.67 20.17
CA ILE A 303 31.37 -8.43 21.36
C ILE A 303 31.45 -6.94 21.66
N LEU A 304 31.34 -6.60 22.95
CA LEU A 304 31.58 -5.24 23.45
C LEU A 304 33.04 -5.12 23.89
N LEU A 305 33.76 -4.20 23.25
CA LEU A 305 35.15 -3.89 23.51
C LEU A 305 35.28 -2.46 24.02
N ASP A 306 36.30 -2.17 24.81
CA ASP A 306 36.67 -0.83 25.26
C ASP A 306 38.11 -0.51 24.87
N LEU A 307 38.32 0.67 24.30
CA LEU A 307 39.63 1.19 23.93
C LEU A 307 40.03 2.29 24.91
N SER A 308 40.79 1.92 25.94
CA SER A 308 41.38 2.84 26.92
C SER A 308 42.91 2.83 26.81
N ASP A 309 43.50 4.03 26.71
CA ASP A 309 44.95 4.25 26.63
C ASP A 309 45.69 3.38 25.58
N GLY A 310 45.05 3.16 24.42
CA GLY A 310 45.62 2.39 23.30
C GLY A 310 45.54 0.87 23.45
N ILE A 311 44.91 0.37 24.52
CA ILE A 311 44.71 -1.07 24.77
C ILE A 311 43.24 -1.40 24.56
N ILE A 312 42.98 -2.45 23.77
CA ILE A 312 41.63 -2.98 23.56
C ILE A 312 41.36 -4.04 24.62
N THR A 313 40.30 -3.84 25.42
CA THR A 313 39.86 -4.80 26.42
C THR A 313 38.48 -5.36 26.09
N ALA A 314 38.31 -6.68 26.24
CA ALA A 314 37.02 -7.32 26.03
C ALA A 314 36.15 -7.22 27.29
N LEU A 315 35.12 -6.38 27.24
CA LEU A 315 34.18 -6.20 28.35
C LEU A 315 33.19 -7.36 28.43
N ARG A 316 32.60 -7.74 27.29
CA ARG A 316 31.58 -8.80 27.24
C ARG A 316 31.42 -9.42 25.87
N ASP A 317 31.51 -10.75 25.81
CA ASP A 317 31.16 -11.56 24.63
C ASP A 317 29.68 -11.97 24.66
N PHE A 318 28.96 -11.73 23.56
CA PHE A 318 27.54 -12.07 23.41
C PHE A 318 27.34 -13.18 22.37
N LYS A 319 27.29 -14.42 22.85
CA LYS A 319 27.00 -15.62 22.05
C LYS A 319 25.84 -16.41 22.67
N PRO A 320 24.67 -16.55 22.00
CA PRO A 320 24.25 -15.94 20.73
C PRO A 320 23.68 -14.52 20.92
N SER A 321 23.89 -13.63 19.95
CA SER A 321 23.29 -12.29 19.87
C SER A 321 22.97 -11.88 18.43
N ARG A 322 21.68 -11.72 18.13
CA ARG A 322 21.21 -11.39 16.77
C ARG A 322 21.37 -9.91 16.44
N LEU A 323 21.02 -9.03 17.38
CA LEU A 323 21.08 -7.58 17.21
C LEU A 323 21.60 -6.92 18.48
N ALA A 324 22.41 -5.88 18.34
CA ALA A 324 22.89 -5.05 19.44
C ALA A 324 22.78 -3.56 19.07
N THR A 325 22.43 -2.71 20.04
CA THR A 325 22.34 -1.27 19.82
C THR A 325 22.69 -0.49 21.09
N PHE A 326 23.22 0.72 20.90
CA PHE A 326 23.49 1.67 21.98
C PHE A 326 22.27 2.55 22.27
N ALA A 327 22.09 2.92 23.53
CA ALA A 327 21.14 3.94 23.93
C ALA A 327 21.70 4.77 25.09
N THR A 328 21.41 6.06 25.08
CA THR A 328 21.91 7.00 26.10
C THR A 328 20.74 7.70 26.77
N THR A 329 20.77 7.81 28.10
CA THR A 329 19.80 8.58 28.90
C THR A 329 20.52 9.44 29.93
N GLY A 330 20.54 10.76 29.70
CA GLY A 330 21.37 11.66 30.49
C GLY A 330 22.84 11.28 30.35
N GLU A 331 23.51 10.99 31.46
CA GLU A 331 24.92 10.57 31.47
C GLU A 331 25.10 9.05 31.40
N LYS A 332 24.04 8.26 31.58
CA LYS A 332 24.13 6.79 31.55
C LYS A 332 23.97 6.26 30.13
N THR A 333 24.95 5.50 29.67
CA THR A 333 24.96 4.80 28.39
C THR A 333 24.74 3.31 28.63
N VAL A 334 23.83 2.72 27.87
CA VAL A 334 23.48 1.31 27.96
C VAL A 334 23.50 0.68 26.59
N VAL A 335 23.76 -0.62 26.58
CA VAL A 335 23.64 -1.50 25.42
C VAL A 335 22.38 -2.31 25.58
N GLY A 336 21.56 -2.43 24.55
CA GLY A 336 20.60 -3.53 24.49
C GLY A 336 20.99 -4.58 23.47
N VAL A 337 20.97 -5.82 23.92
CA VAL A 337 21.30 -7.00 23.11
C VAL A 337 20.07 -7.89 23.01
N MET A 338 19.72 -8.26 21.79
CA MET A 338 18.70 -9.25 21.46
C MET A 338 19.37 -10.61 21.22
N ALA A 339 19.08 -11.57 22.08
CA ALA A 339 19.58 -12.95 21.99
C ALA A 339 18.42 -13.93 21.68
N PRO A 340 18.59 -14.86 20.73
CA PRO A 340 17.60 -15.91 20.50
C PRO A 340 17.49 -16.82 21.72
N LYS A 341 16.26 -17.16 22.10
CA LYS A 341 15.99 -18.11 23.18
C LYS A 341 15.58 -19.46 22.58
N ASN A 342 14.55 -19.42 21.72
CA ASN A 342 14.04 -20.54 20.91
C ASN A 342 13.80 -20.02 19.49
N GLU A 343 13.41 -20.90 18.56
CA GLU A 343 12.97 -20.50 17.20
C GLU A 343 11.80 -19.49 17.21
N THR A 344 10.98 -19.52 18.27
CA THR A 344 9.76 -18.70 18.39
C THR A 344 9.90 -17.50 19.33
N ALA A 345 11.07 -17.28 19.94
CA ALA A 345 11.23 -16.19 20.89
C ALA A 345 12.67 -15.67 21.01
N CYS A 346 12.80 -14.35 21.12
CA CYS A 346 14.04 -13.64 21.44
C CYS A 346 13.95 -12.97 22.81
N SER A 347 15.06 -12.84 23.51
CA SER A 347 15.17 -12.07 24.75
C SER A 347 15.98 -10.80 24.51
N ILE A 348 15.51 -9.67 25.01
CA ILE A 348 16.22 -8.39 24.97
C ILE A 348 16.67 -8.08 26.39
N ASN A 349 17.96 -7.79 26.57
CA ASN A 349 18.56 -7.46 27.86
C ASN A 349 19.40 -6.19 27.76
N LEU A 350 19.45 -5.40 28.84
CA LEU A 350 20.35 -4.25 28.93
C LEU A 350 21.65 -4.58 29.66
N PHE A 351 22.74 -3.98 29.17
CA PHE A 351 24.08 -4.04 29.75
C PHE A 351 24.64 -2.62 29.91
N THR A 352 25.39 -2.40 30.97
CA THR A 352 26.13 -1.14 31.16
C THR A 352 27.32 -1.10 30.22
N VAL A 353 27.56 0.04 29.58
CA VAL A 353 28.68 0.21 28.63
C VAL A 353 30.02 0.13 29.37
N ASP A 354 30.18 0.84 30.48
CA ASP A 354 31.46 0.97 31.18
C ASP A 354 32.00 -0.35 31.78
N THR A 355 31.11 -1.27 32.15
CA THR A 355 31.51 -2.52 32.84
C THR A 355 31.10 -3.80 32.12
N GLY A 356 30.29 -3.71 31.06
CA GLY A 356 29.70 -4.88 30.40
C GLY A 356 28.74 -5.69 31.28
N ARG A 357 28.38 -5.21 32.48
CA ARG A 357 27.51 -5.93 33.42
C ARG A 357 26.05 -5.82 33.00
N ARG A 358 25.33 -6.94 33.07
CA ARG A 358 23.88 -7.01 32.82
C ARG A 358 23.11 -6.28 33.92
N LEU A 359 22.17 -5.43 33.51
CA LEU A 359 21.23 -4.80 34.44
C LEU A 359 20.13 -5.80 34.82
N LEU A 360 19.91 -5.98 36.12
CA LEU A 360 18.84 -6.84 36.65
C LEU A 360 17.45 -6.26 36.34
N ASP A 361 16.44 -7.11 36.24
CA ASP A 361 15.04 -6.73 35.94
C ASP A 361 14.83 -5.96 34.64
N THR A 362 15.72 -6.17 33.66
CA THR A 362 15.63 -5.57 32.32
C THR A 362 15.26 -6.57 31.23
N THR A 363 15.04 -7.84 31.54
CA THR A 363 14.75 -8.85 30.51
C THR A 363 13.34 -8.69 29.94
N VAL A 364 13.25 -8.53 28.62
CA VAL A 364 12.00 -8.50 27.84
C VAL A 364 11.99 -9.68 26.88
N ILE A 365 10.92 -10.47 26.88
CA ILE A 365 10.75 -11.57 25.92
C ILE A 365 9.90 -11.08 24.75
N TYR A 366 10.46 -11.18 23.54
CA TYR A 366 9.79 -10.91 22.29
C TYR A 366 9.39 -12.24 21.63
N HIS A 367 8.10 -12.43 21.40
CA HIS A 367 7.60 -13.60 20.69
C HIS A 367 7.59 -13.35 19.19
N LEU A 368 8.24 -14.24 18.44
CA LEU A 368 8.26 -14.20 16.98
C LEU A 368 6.97 -14.79 16.44
N ASP A 369 6.39 -14.11 15.46
CA ASP A 369 5.24 -14.64 14.72
C ASP A 369 5.73 -15.69 13.71
N PRO A 370 5.23 -16.94 13.76
CA PRO A 370 5.63 -17.96 12.78
C PRO A 370 5.25 -17.61 11.34
N SER A 371 4.31 -16.67 11.15
CA SER A 371 3.88 -16.18 9.85
C SER A 371 4.51 -14.85 9.44
N GLY A 372 5.47 -14.35 10.23
CA GLY A 372 6.16 -13.07 10.01
C GLY A 372 7.66 -13.22 9.75
N GLY A 373 8.29 -12.10 9.39
CA GLY A 373 9.73 -12.03 9.09
C GLY A 373 10.61 -12.05 10.35
N LYS A 374 11.92 -12.31 10.17
CA LYS A 374 12.88 -12.28 11.27
C LYS A 374 13.19 -10.83 11.68
N PRO A 375 13.64 -10.57 12.93
CA PRO A 375 14.06 -9.24 13.36
C PRO A 375 15.31 -8.79 12.59
N ASN A 376 15.24 -7.58 12.02
CA ASN A 376 16.31 -6.97 11.23
C ASN A 376 16.95 -5.76 11.96
N LYS A 377 16.16 -4.87 12.56
CA LYS A 377 16.68 -3.70 13.31
C LYS A 377 16.10 -3.61 14.71
N LEU A 378 16.91 -3.09 15.63
CA LEU A 378 16.56 -2.84 17.03
C LEU A 378 16.90 -1.40 17.40
N HIS A 379 15.90 -0.65 17.85
CA HIS A 379 16.09 0.70 18.40
C HIS A 379 15.64 0.73 19.86
N ILE A 380 16.40 1.39 20.73
CA ILE A 380 16.13 1.43 22.16
C ILE A 380 15.95 2.86 22.64
N GLN A 381 14.85 3.07 23.36
CA GLN A 381 14.60 4.28 24.14
C GLN A 381 14.91 3.99 25.60
N ALA A 382 16.07 4.43 26.08
CA ALA A 382 16.41 4.38 27.51
C ALA A 382 15.80 5.58 28.25
N PHE A 383 15.37 5.39 29.49
CA PHE A 383 14.85 6.44 30.37
C PHE A 383 15.20 6.16 31.83
N LEU A 384 15.29 7.20 32.66
CA LEU A 384 15.54 7.05 34.10
C LEU A 384 14.22 6.79 34.84
N LYS A 385 14.20 5.74 35.66
CA LYS A 385 13.10 5.46 36.60
C LYS A 385 13.22 6.36 37.83
N LYS A 386 12.15 6.41 38.64
CA LYS A 386 12.15 7.16 39.92
C LYS A 386 13.20 6.68 40.91
N ASP A 387 13.62 5.41 40.79
CA ASP A 387 14.60 4.77 41.66
C ASP A 387 16.03 4.88 41.10
N ASP A 388 16.30 5.84 40.19
CA ASP A 388 17.55 6.03 39.44
C ASP A 388 18.04 4.84 38.57
N SER A 389 17.28 3.75 38.56
CA SER A 389 17.49 2.61 37.66
C SER A 389 17.11 2.96 36.23
N VAL A 390 17.76 2.32 35.25
CA VAL A 390 17.48 2.55 33.83
C VAL A 390 16.33 1.64 33.39
N GLY A 391 15.26 2.25 32.89
CA GLY A 391 14.21 1.58 32.14
C GLY A 391 14.45 1.72 30.64
N TYR A 392 13.82 0.86 29.84
CA TYR A 392 13.82 1.06 28.40
C TYR A 392 12.53 0.59 27.74
N ARG A 393 12.35 1.09 26.51
CA ARG A 393 11.41 0.58 25.52
C ARG A 393 12.19 0.18 24.28
N ALA A 394 11.74 -0.86 23.58
CA ALA A 394 12.41 -1.35 22.39
C ALA A 394 11.45 -1.29 21.20
N MET A 395 11.91 -0.75 20.09
CA MET A 395 11.27 -0.89 18.79
C MET A 395 12.02 -1.94 18.00
N VAL A 396 11.31 -2.98 17.59
CA VAL A 396 11.83 -4.06 16.74
C VAL A 396 11.21 -3.91 15.36
N GLN A 397 12.06 -3.87 14.35
CA GLN A 397 11.67 -3.90 12.94
C GLN A 397 12.04 -5.25 12.36
N THR A 398 11.08 -5.91 11.72
CA THR A 398 11.27 -7.20 11.06
C THR A 398 11.47 -7.05 9.55
N GLU A 399 11.96 -8.11 8.91
CA GLU A 399 12.19 -8.18 7.45
C GLU A 399 10.91 -7.92 6.65
N ASP A 400 9.75 -8.30 7.16
CA ASP A 400 8.43 -8.10 6.54
C ASP A 400 7.81 -6.72 6.83
N PHE A 401 8.64 -5.76 7.23
CA PHE A 401 8.29 -4.37 7.54
C PHE A 401 7.27 -4.20 8.68
N ALA A 402 7.19 -5.15 9.61
CA ALA A 402 6.41 -4.96 10.83
C ALA A 402 7.24 -4.19 11.87
N LEU A 403 6.62 -3.22 12.53
CA LEU A 403 7.19 -2.45 13.63
C LEU A 403 6.48 -2.84 14.92
N THR A 404 7.21 -3.42 15.86
CA THR A 404 6.65 -3.78 17.18
C THR A 404 7.32 -2.97 18.27
N PHE A 405 6.51 -2.30 19.10
CA PHE A 405 6.99 -1.51 20.22
C PHE A 405 6.72 -2.21 21.55
N LEU A 406 7.80 -2.44 22.31
CA LEU A 406 7.82 -3.22 23.53
C LEU A 406 8.11 -2.34 24.75
N GLN A 407 7.38 -2.58 25.82
CA GLN A 407 7.61 -1.95 27.12
C GLN A 407 7.87 -3.00 28.21
N GLN A 408 8.78 -2.72 29.13
CA GLN A 408 9.00 -3.54 30.34
C GLN A 408 7.67 -3.70 31.12
N PRO A 409 7.30 -4.92 31.55
CA PRO A 409 8.12 -6.14 31.66
C PRO A 409 7.99 -7.14 30.49
N GLY A 410 7.58 -6.71 29.29
CA GLY A 410 7.36 -7.64 28.15
C GLY A 410 6.09 -7.40 27.34
N ARG A 411 5.39 -6.29 27.61
CA ARG A 411 4.11 -6.00 26.96
C ARG A 411 4.37 -5.37 25.59
N VAL A 412 3.77 -5.93 24.54
CA VAL A 412 3.61 -5.25 23.25
C VAL A 412 2.64 -4.08 23.47
N VAL A 413 3.14 -2.86 23.29
CA VAL A 413 2.34 -1.64 23.42
C VAL A 413 1.49 -1.46 22.18
N TRP A 414 2.11 -1.58 21.02
CA TRP A 414 1.48 -1.55 19.72
C TRP A 414 2.33 -2.30 18.69
N SER A 415 1.69 -2.74 17.62
CA SER A 415 2.32 -3.31 16.43
C SER A 415 1.75 -2.60 15.21
N ARG A 416 2.60 -2.24 14.25
CA ARG A 416 2.24 -1.59 13.00
C ARG A 416 2.76 -2.40 11.83
N GLU A 417 1.90 -2.65 10.86
CA GLU A 417 2.21 -3.42 9.66
C GLU A 417 2.48 -2.46 8.49
N GLU A 418 3.73 -2.00 8.33
CA GLU A 418 4.09 -0.99 7.33
C GLU A 418 4.27 -1.57 5.91
N ALA A 419 4.18 -2.89 5.75
CA ALA A 419 4.12 -3.54 4.44
C ALA A 419 2.90 -3.07 3.60
N LEU A 420 1.81 -2.67 4.26
CA LEU A 420 0.59 -2.16 3.60
C LEU A 420 0.76 -0.78 2.95
N ALA A 421 1.91 -0.11 3.14
CA ALA A 421 2.28 1.09 2.39
C ALA A 421 2.56 0.81 0.89
N ASP A 422 2.71 -0.46 0.51
CA ASP A 422 3.07 -0.89 -0.83
C ASP A 422 2.22 -2.07 -1.31
N VAL A 423 0.92 -1.83 -1.50
CA VAL A 423 -0.03 -2.80 -2.07
C VAL A 423 0.12 -2.83 -3.59
N ILE A 424 0.33 -4.02 -4.16
CA ILE A 424 0.46 -4.23 -5.61
C ILE A 424 -0.89 -4.66 -6.21
N THR A 425 -1.52 -5.67 -5.62
CA THR A 425 -2.81 -6.18 -6.08
C THR A 425 -3.72 -6.47 -4.90
N MET A 426 -5.02 -6.35 -5.12
CA MET A 426 -6.03 -6.74 -4.14
C MET A 426 -7.26 -7.36 -4.81
N GLU A 427 -7.95 -8.23 -4.07
CA GLU A 427 -9.25 -8.77 -4.46
C GLU A 427 -10.21 -8.73 -3.26
N MET A 428 -11.51 -8.55 -3.54
CA MET A 428 -12.56 -8.68 -2.53
C MET A 428 -13.27 -10.02 -2.67
N VAL A 429 -13.20 -10.83 -1.62
CA VAL A 429 -13.84 -12.14 -1.54
C VAL A 429 -15.05 -12.07 -0.61
N ASP A 430 -16.16 -12.66 -1.04
CA ASP A 430 -17.36 -12.76 -0.21
C ASP A 430 -17.09 -13.57 1.06
N LEU A 431 -17.74 -13.20 2.16
CA LEU A 431 -17.67 -13.94 3.41
C LEU A 431 -18.39 -15.29 3.32
N PRO A 432 -18.10 -16.25 4.23
CA PRO A 432 -18.79 -17.53 4.25
C PRO A 432 -20.28 -17.36 4.55
N LEU A 433 -21.08 -18.30 4.05
CA LEU A 433 -22.53 -18.35 4.26
C LEU A 433 -22.87 -18.47 5.76
N THR A 434 -24.01 -17.91 6.16
CA THR A 434 -24.54 -18.15 7.50
C THR A 434 -25.00 -19.60 7.65
N GLY A 435 -25.07 -20.11 8.89
CA GLY A 435 -25.52 -21.49 9.14
C GLY A 435 -26.90 -21.79 8.53
N THR A 436 -27.81 -20.81 8.54
CA THR A 436 -29.15 -20.94 7.93
C THR A 436 -29.08 -21.01 6.41
N GLN A 437 -28.22 -20.22 5.76
CA GLN A 437 -28.00 -20.28 4.31
C GLN A 437 -27.34 -21.59 3.88
N ALA A 438 -26.40 -22.10 4.67
CA ALA A 438 -25.77 -23.40 4.42
C ALA A 438 -26.78 -24.56 4.51
N GLU A 439 -27.73 -24.51 5.47
CA GLU A 439 -28.83 -25.47 5.55
C GLU A 439 -29.75 -25.40 4.32
N LEU A 440 -30.05 -24.20 3.82
CA LEU A 440 -30.82 -24.00 2.60
C LEU A 440 -30.11 -24.60 1.38
N GLU A 441 -28.81 -24.37 1.21
CA GLU A 441 -28.04 -25.03 0.15
C GLU A 441 -28.07 -26.56 0.31
N GLY A 442 -27.98 -27.04 1.56
CA GLY A 442 -28.13 -28.44 1.90
C GLY A 442 -29.50 -29.03 1.52
N GLU A 443 -30.59 -28.27 1.64
CA GLU A 443 -31.96 -28.65 1.26
C GLU A 443 -32.04 -28.95 -0.23
N PHE A 444 -31.56 -28.03 -1.08
CA PHE A 444 -31.73 -28.07 -2.54
C PHE A 444 -30.57 -28.72 -3.30
N GLY A 445 -29.36 -28.81 -2.73
CA GLY A 445 -28.15 -29.20 -3.45
C GLY A 445 -27.96 -30.70 -3.67
N LYS A 446 -28.53 -31.56 -2.79
CA LYS A 446 -28.42 -33.03 -2.95
C LYS A 446 -29.64 -33.58 -3.69
N LYS A 447 -29.43 -34.12 -4.90
CA LYS A 447 -30.42 -34.93 -5.63
C LYS A 447 -30.83 -36.10 -4.72
N ALA A 448 -32.03 -36.03 -4.14
CA ALA A 448 -32.57 -37.14 -3.36
C ALA A 448 -33.24 -38.15 -4.31
N ASP A 449 -33.18 -39.43 -3.95
CA ASP A 449 -33.81 -40.52 -4.71
C ASP A 449 -35.34 -40.45 -4.55
N GLY A 450 -35.97 -39.68 -5.44
CA GLY A 450 -37.43 -39.58 -5.57
C GLY A 450 -38.07 -38.34 -4.92
N LEU A 451 -39.26 -38.00 -5.39
CA LEU A 451 -40.05 -36.82 -4.96
C LEU A 451 -40.39 -36.85 -3.47
N PHE A 452 -40.74 -38.03 -2.93
CA PHE A 452 -41.14 -38.16 -1.53
C PHE A 452 -39.98 -37.88 -0.56
N ALA A 453 -38.77 -38.33 -0.90
CA ALA A 453 -37.56 -38.04 -0.14
C ALA A 453 -37.24 -36.53 -0.14
N MET A 454 -37.43 -35.85 -1.28
CA MET A 454 -37.28 -34.39 -1.36
C MET A 454 -38.29 -33.65 -0.45
N VAL A 455 -39.56 -34.07 -0.43
CA VAL A 455 -40.58 -33.46 0.42
C VAL A 455 -40.29 -33.68 1.91
N LEU A 456 -39.93 -34.91 2.31
CA LEU A 456 -39.54 -35.22 3.69
C LEU A 456 -38.33 -34.39 4.14
N LYS A 457 -37.33 -34.28 3.29
CA LYS A 457 -36.14 -33.48 3.55
C LYS A 457 -36.50 -32.00 3.74
N ARG A 458 -37.32 -31.43 2.85
CA ARG A 458 -37.83 -30.06 2.98
C ARG A 458 -38.60 -29.85 4.28
N LEU A 459 -39.53 -30.75 4.63
CA LEU A 459 -40.27 -30.66 5.89
C LEU A 459 -39.35 -30.74 7.11
N SER A 460 -38.34 -31.61 7.07
CA SER A 460 -37.35 -31.71 8.16
C SER A 460 -36.53 -30.43 8.32
N SER A 461 -36.06 -29.81 7.22
CA SER A 461 -35.32 -28.55 7.25
C SER A 461 -36.19 -27.40 7.77
N GLN A 462 -37.43 -27.30 7.30
CA GLN A 462 -38.39 -26.31 7.80
C GLN A 462 -38.73 -26.50 9.29
N LEU A 463 -38.81 -27.74 9.77
CA LEU A 463 -39.01 -28.03 11.18
C LEU A 463 -37.80 -27.61 12.02
N ILE A 464 -36.58 -27.84 11.53
CA ILE A 464 -35.34 -27.37 12.17
C ILE A 464 -35.33 -25.84 12.24
N LEU A 465 -35.67 -25.15 11.15
CA LEU A 465 -35.77 -23.69 11.12
C LEU A 465 -36.87 -23.16 12.07
N LEU A 466 -37.99 -23.88 12.19
CA LEU A 466 -39.04 -23.54 13.15
C LEU A 466 -38.57 -23.72 14.60
N GLN A 467 -37.86 -24.80 14.90
CA GLN A 467 -37.31 -25.04 16.24
C GLN A 467 -36.28 -23.97 16.62
N THR A 468 -35.41 -23.59 15.69
CA THR A 468 -34.41 -22.52 15.92
C THR A 468 -35.09 -21.16 16.11
N THR A 469 -36.05 -20.79 15.27
CA THR A 469 -36.80 -19.52 15.42
C THR A 469 -37.57 -19.44 16.74
N ILE A 470 -38.21 -20.53 17.16
CA ILE A 470 -38.82 -20.62 18.50
C ILE A 470 -37.75 -20.44 19.58
N GLY A 471 -36.62 -21.16 19.50
CA GLY A 471 -35.50 -21.00 20.43
C GLY A 471 -34.99 -19.57 20.53
N HIS A 472 -34.85 -18.87 19.39
CA HIS A 472 -34.46 -17.46 19.32
C HIS A 472 -35.50 -16.54 19.95
N LEU A 473 -36.79 -16.75 19.69
CA LEU A 473 -37.87 -15.99 20.33
C LEU A 473 -37.84 -16.16 21.85
N TRP A 474 -37.73 -17.40 22.35
CA TRP A 474 -37.58 -17.66 23.78
C TRP A 474 -36.35 -16.95 24.36
N LYS A 475 -35.21 -17.00 23.68
CA LYS A 475 -33.98 -16.30 24.09
C LYS A 475 -34.18 -14.78 24.13
N LEU A 476 -34.82 -14.18 23.13
CA LEU A 476 -35.15 -12.75 23.10
C LEU A 476 -36.08 -12.35 24.25
N PHE A 477 -37.10 -13.16 24.56
CA PHE A 477 -37.98 -12.93 25.72
C PHE A 477 -37.24 -13.04 27.06
N TYR A 478 -36.27 -13.96 27.18
CA TYR A 478 -35.42 -14.11 28.36
C TYR A 478 -34.41 -12.95 28.51
N ASP A 479 -33.77 -12.52 27.41
CA ASP A 479 -32.79 -11.44 27.41
C ASP A 479 -33.46 -10.07 27.60
N ALA A 480 -34.68 -9.85 27.11
CA ALA A 480 -35.48 -8.66 27.39
C ALA A 480 -35.83 -8.49 28.88
N ARG A 481 -35.75 -9.57 29.69
CA ARG A 481 -35.93 -9.52 31.15
C ARG A 481 -34.65 -9.23 31.92
N LYS A 482 -33.47 -9.25 31.29
CA LYS A 482 -32.20 -8.85 31.93
C LYS A 482 -31.96 -7.34 31.76
N PRO A 483 -31.43 -6.64 32.78
CA PRO A 483 -30.99 -5.26 32.60
C PRO A 483 -29.84 -5.23 31.59
N ARG A 484 -29.92 -4.32 30.60
CA ARG A 484 -28.94 -4.14 29.52
C ARG A 484 -27.53 -3.96 30.08
N SER A 485 -26.73 -5.02 30.14
CA SER A 485 -25.28 -4.92 30.12
C SER A 485 -24.82 -4.87 28.67
N GLN A 486 -23.94 -3.93 28.34
CA GLN A 486 -23.29 -3.83 27.04
C GLN A 486 -22.40 -5.05 26.84
N VAL A 487 -22.94 -6.13 26.28
CA VAL A 487 -22.13 -7.22 25.73
C VAL A 487 -21.53 -6.69 24.44
N LYS A 488 -20.25 -6.29 24.49
CA LYS A 488 -19.45 -6.17 23.27
C LYS A 488 -19.34 -7.57 22.69
N ASN A 489 -20.05 -7.85 21.60
CA ASN A 489 -19.78 -9.04 20.80
C ASN A 489 -18.39 -8.84 20.19
N GLU A 490 -17.37 -9.47 20.79
CA GLU A 490 -16.07 -9.59 20.14
C GLU A 490 -16.27 -10.39 18.84
N VAL A 491 -15.96 -9.77 17.72
CA VAL A 491 -16.02 -10.41 16.40
C VAL A 491 -14.86 -11.41 16.35
N THR A 492 -15.16 -12.68 16.54
CA THR A 492 -14.18 -13.76 16.41
C THR A 492 -14.25 -14.35 14.99
N PHE A 493 -13.10 -14.84 14.50
CA PHE A 493 -12.93 -15.44 13.17
C PHE A 493 -14.00 -16.48 12.79
N GLU A 494 -14.50 -17.22 13.77
CA GLU A 494 -15.49 -18.30 13.59
C GLU A 494 -16.93 -17.79 13.46
N THR A 495 -17.18 -16.51 13.80
CA THR A 495 -18.50 -15.87 13.73
C THR A 495 -18.68 -14.98 12.51
N LEU A 496 -17.60 -14.77 11.74
CA LEU A 496 -17.61 -13.92 10.56
C LEU A 496 -18.41 -14.61 9.44
N SER A 497 -19.57 -14.04 9.10
CA SER A 497 -20.45 -14.56 8.06
C SER A 497 -21.00 -13.40 7.22
N ARG A 498 -21.42 -13.74 6.00
CA ARG A 498 -21.96 -12.79 5.04
C ARG A 498 -23.23 -12.12 5.57
N ASP A 499 -23.30 -10.80 5.40
CA ASP A 499 -24.51 -10.02 5.64
C ASP A 499 -25.51 -10.18 4.49
N GLU A 500 -26.79 -9.85 4.74
CA GLU A 500 -27.86 -10.02 3.74
C GLU A 500 -27.58 -9.30 2.42
N PHE A 501 -27.00 -8.09 2.50
CA PHE A 501 -26.67 -7.26 1.35
C PHE A 501 -25.25 -7.45 0.82
N ASN A 502 -24.45 -8.34 1.42
CA ASN A 502 -23.06 -8.59 1.04
C ASN A 502 -22.20 -7.32 0.97
N LEU A 503 -22.42 -6.39 1.91
CA LEU A 503 -21.65 -5.15 2.02
C LEU A 503 -20.34 -5.36 2.79
N GLN A 504 -20.24 -6.46 3.55
CA GLN A 504 -19.03 -6.86 4.24
C GLN A 504 -18.34 -8.00 3.48
N LYS A 505 -17.15 -7.70 2.96
CA LYS A 505 -16.28 -8.64 2.25
C LYS A 505 -14.90 -8.75 2.91
N MET A 506 -14.21 -9.84 2.63
CA MET A 506 -12.79 -10.02 2.96
C MET A 506 -11.94 -9.37 1.87
N MET A 507 -11.11 -8.41 2.23
CA MET A 507 -10.11 -7.84 1.32
C MET A 507 -8.84 -8.66 1.44
N VAL A 508 -8.42 -9.28 0.33
CA VAL A 508 -7.15 -9.99 0.24
C VAL A 508 -6.15 -9.08 -0.45
N MET A 509 -5.18 -8.56 0.30
CA MET A 509 -4.17 -7.64 -0.21
C MET A 509 -2.80 -8.31 -0.29
N VAL A 510 -2.09 -8.08 -1.38
CA VAL A 510 -0.73 -8.58 -1.61
C VAL A 510 0.22 -7.39 -1.72
N THR A 511 1.30 -7.45 -0.94
CA THR A 511 2.28 -6.37 -0.82
C THR A 511 3.58 -6.71 -1.54
N ALA A 512 4.36 -5.68 -1.90
CA ALA A 512 5.64 -5.84 -2.58
C ALA A 512 6.68 -6.63 -1.78
N SER A 513 6.60 -6.63 -0.45
CA SER A 513 7.48 -7.43 0.41
C SER A 513 7.14 -8.93 0.43
N GLY A 514 6.11 -9.37 -0.31
CA GLY A 514 5.69 -10.78 -0.31
C GLY A 514 4.75 -11.16 0.83
N LYS A 515 4.17 -10.18 1.54
CA LYS A 515 3.20 -10.42 2.62
C LYS A 515 1.76 -10.30 2.11
N LEU A 516 0.93 -11.26 2.50
CA LEU A 516 -0.50 -11.29 2.24
C LEU A 516 -1.27 -10.92 3.51
N PHE A 517 -2.34 -10.16 3.34
CA PHE A 517 -3.25 -9.78 4.41
C PHE A 517 -4.69 -10.10 4.05
N GLY A 518 -5.43 -10.64 5.02
CA GLY A 518 -6.89 -10.67 5.01
C GLY A 518 -7.42 -9.60 5.92
N ILE A 519 -8.07 -8.58 5.36
CA ILE A 519 -8.59 -7.43 6.08
C ILE A 519 -10.12 -7.42 5.96
N ASP A 520 -10.80 -7.20 7.08
CA ASP A 520 -12.24 -6.99 7.06
C ASP A 520 -12.57 -5.63 6.44
N SER A 521 -13.37 -5.62 5.37
CA SER A 521 -13.77 -4.37 4.70
C SER A 521 -14.59 -3.42 5.57
N LYS A 522 -15.31 -3.91 6.60
CA LYS A 522 -16.14 -3.04 7.44
C LYS A 522 -15.34 -2.29 8.49
N SER A 523 -14.41 -2.98 9.16
CA SER A 523 -13.63 -2.42 10.28
C SER A 523 -12.21 -1.99 9.90
N GLY A 524 -11.68 -2.50 8.78
CA GLY A 524 -10.26 -2.38 8.44
C GLY A 524 -9.36 -3.25 9.33
N SER A 525 -9.90 -4.11 10.19
CA SER A 525 -9.05 -4.96 11.04
C SER A 525 -8.36 -6.06 10.24
N ILE A 526 -7.07 -6.28 10.52
CA ILE A 526 -6.29 -7.38 9.95
C ILE A 526 -6.73 -8.65 10.67
N LEU A 527 -7.37 -9.55 9.92
CA LEU A 527 -7.83 -10.84 10.39
C LEU A 527 -6.68 -11.85 10.33
N TRP A 528 -6.05 -12.01 9.17
CA TRP A 528 -4.92 -12.94 9.05
C TRP A 528 -3.81 -12.31 8.21
N LYS A 529 -2.61 -12.83 8.40
CA LYS A 529 -1.42 -12.47 7.63
C LYS A 529 -0.62 -13.71 7.29
N HIS A 530 0.05 -13.66 6.16
CA HIS A 530 0.91 -14.75 5.70
C HIS A 530 2.09 -14.16 4.94
N TYR A 531 3.31 -14.43 5.40
CA TYR A 531 4.54 -14.01 4.74
C TYR A 531 5.08 -15.12 3.83
N LEU A 532 5.45 -14.76 2.61
CA LEU A 532 6.14 -15.64 1.67
C LEU A 532 7.63 -15.27 1.65
N GLU A 533 8.47 -16.23 2.03
CA GLU A 533 9.93 -16.05 2.04
C GLU A 533 10.51 -16.02 0.62
N ASN A 534 11.67 -15.38 0.45
CA ASN A 534 12.47 -15.33 -0.79
C ASN A 534 11.77 -14.65 -1.99
N ILE A 535 10.97 -13.63 -1.74
CA ILE A 535 10.37 -12.80 -2.78
C ILE A 535 11.23 -11.55 -3.02
N GLN A 536 11.59 -11.32 -4.29
CA GLN A 536 12.30 -10.10 -4.68
C GLN A 536 11.32 -8.92 -4.74
N PRO A 537 11.77 -7.70 -4.39
CA PRO A 537 10.89 -6.52 -4.30
C PRO A 537 10.25 -6.12 -5.64
N ASP A 538 10.90 -6.48 -6.75
CA ASP A 538 10.51 -6.14 -8.12
C ASP A 538 9.66 -7.21 -8.81
N SER A 539 9.19 -8.21 -8.05
CA SER A 539 8.38 -9.33 -8.58
C SER A 539 7.01 -8.87 -9.07
N ALA A 540 6.50 -9.50 -10.13
CA ALA A 540 5.15 -9.28 -10.62
C ALA A 540 4.17 -10.25 -9.94
N PHE A 541 3.05 -9.72 -9.45
CA PHE A 541 2.03 -10.49 -8.75
C PHE A 541 0.73 -10.50 -9.55
N ASN A 542 0.08 -11.65 -9.65
CA ASN A 542 -1.27 -11.76 -10.15
C ASN A 542 -2.12 -12.59 -9.18
N LEU A 543 -3.20 -12.00 -8.67
CA LEU A 543 -4.10 -12.63 -7.71
C LEU A 543 -5.40 -13.02 -8.43
N MET A 544 -5.76 -14.30 -8.36
CA MET A 544 -6.95 -14.83 -9.02
C MET A 544 -7.85 -15.58 -8.03
N VAL A 545 -9.14 -15.25 -8.04
CA VAL A 545 -10.18 -15.95 -7.26
C VAL A 545 -10.69 -17.14 -8.07
N GLN A 546 -10.26 -18.35 -7.70
CA GLN A 546 -10.68 -19.58 -8.40
C GLN A 546 -12.05 -20.08 -7.92
N ARG A 547 -12.30 -20.05 -6.61
CA ARG A 547 -13.55 -20.51 -6.01
C ARG A 547 -13.98 -19.57 -4.89
N THR A 548 -15.23 -19.12 -4.95
CA THR A 548 -15.86 -18.26 -3.94
C THR A 548 -16.44 -19.10 -2.79
N THR A 549 -17.03 -18.45 -1.79
CA THR A 549 -17.69 -19.08 -0.64
C THR A 549 -19.10 -19.59 -0.93
N ALA A 550 -19.60 -19.43 -2.17
CA ALA A 550 -20.99 -19.72 -2.52
C ALA A 550 -21.35 -21.20 -2.59
N HIS A 551 -20.36 -22.09 -2.61
CA HIS A 551 -20.56 -23.53 -2.81
C HIS A 551 -20.23 -24.31 -1.54
N PHE A 552 -21.20 -24.45 -0.62
CA PHE A 552 -21.05 -25.30 0.56
C PHE A 552 -21.21 -26.78 0.14
N PRO A 553 -20.26 -27.70 0.44
CA PRO A 553 -19.28 -27.66 1.52
C PRO A 553 -17.82 -27.33 1.11
N HIS A 554 -17.57 -26.90 -0.13
CA HIS A 554 -16.21 -26.71 -0.63
C HIS A 554 -15.58 -25.40 -0.10
N PRO A 555 -14.32 -25.42 0.39
CA PRO A 555 -13.68 -24.21 0.92
C PRO A 555 -13.32 -23.23 -0.21
N PRO A 556 -13.38 -21.90 0.03
CA PRO A 556 -12.95 -20.92 -0.97
C PRO A 556 -11.45 -21.03 -1.26
N GLN A 557 -11.05 -20.67 -2.47
CA GLN A 557 -9.69 -20.84 -2.97
C GLN A 557 -9.25 -19.66 -3.84
N CYS A 558 -8.11 -19.07 -3.46
CA CYS A 558 -7.40 -18.07 -4.24
C CYS A 558 -6.04 -18.62 -4.67
N THR A 559 -5.58 -18.15 -5.82
CA THR A 559 -4.27 -18.49 -6.38
C THR A 559 -3.51 -17.21 -6.63
N LEU A 560 -2.30 -17.13 -6.08
CA LEU A 560 -1.35 -16.06 -6.32
C LEU A 560 -0.24 -16.60 -7.22
N LEU A 561 -0.04 -15.97 -8.37
CA LEU A 561 1.13 -16.16 -9.20
C LEU A 561 2.16 -15.09 -8.84
N VAL A 562 3.36 -15.51 -8.46
CA VAL A 562 4.51 -14.63 -8.24
C VAL A 562 5.52 -14.90 -9.34
N LYS A 563 5.85 -13.89 -10.13
CA LYS A 563 6.88 -13.99 -11.18
C LYS A 563 8.07 -13.14 -10.78
N ASP A 564 9.22 -13.77 -10.65
CA ASP A 564 10.48 -13.07 -10.46
C ASP A 564 10.92 -12.42 -11.78
N LYS A 565 11.36 -11.17 -11.70
CA LYS A 565 11.73 -10.35 -12.86
C LYS A 565 13.12 -10.68 -13.37
N GLU A 566 14.04 -11.07 -12.48
CA GLU A 566 15.42 -11.40 -12.86
C GLU A 566 15.53 -12.79 -13.48
N THR A 567 15.02 -13.80 -12.77
CA THR A 567 15.06 -15.19 -13.26
C THR A 567 13.96 -15.49 -14.28
N GLY A 568 12.89 -14.70 -14.31
CA GLY A 568 11.70 -14.93 -15.14
C GLY A 568 10.82 -16.09 -14.67
N LEU A 569 11.26 -16.86 -13.66
CA LEU A 569 10.54 -18.02 -13.14
C LEU A 569 9.31 -17.57 -12.33
N ALA A 570 8.28 -18.40 -12.35
CA ALA A 570 7.05 -18.14 -11.63
C ALA A 570 6.74 -19.24 -10.62
N SER A 571 6.22 -18.85 -9.46
CA SER A 571 5.68 -19.75 -8.44
C SER A 571 4.19 -19.53 -8.26
N LEU A 572 3.47 -20.63 -8.03
CA LEU A 572 2.04 -20.62 -7.75
C LEU A 572 1.81 -20.89 -6.26
N HIS A 573 1.04 -20.02 -5.62
CA HIS A 573 0.68 -20.12 -4.20
C HIS A 573 -0.83 -20.19 -4.07
N VAL A 574 -1.34 -21.34 -3.60
CA VAL A 574 -2.78 -21.58 -3.46
C VAL A 574 -3.15 -21.58 -1.98
N PHE A 575 -4.12 -20.77 -1.62
CA PHE A 575 -4.52 -20.58 -0.21
C PHE A 575 -6.02 -20.31 -0.08
N ASN A 576 -6.52 -20.48 1.14
CA ASN A 576 -7.86 -20.10 1.51
C ASN A 576 -7.89 -18.59 1.88
N PRO A 577 -8.63 -17.74 1.15
CA PRO A 577 -8.64 -16.30 1.37
C PRO A 577 -9.32 -15.86 2.68
N ILE A 578 -10.11 -16.72 3.32
CA ILE A 578 -10.80 -16.39 4.58
C ILE A 578 -9.89 -16.62 5.79
N PHE A 579 -9.06 -17.66 5.74
CA PHE A 579 -8.21 -18.06 6.88
C PHE A 579 -6.71 -17.85 6.66
N GLY A 580 -6.27 -17.54 5.44
CA GLY A 580 -4.86 -17.40 5.11
C GLY A 580 -4.05 -18.70 5.08
N LYS A 581 -4.69 -19.85 5.31
CA LYS A 581 -4.01 -21.16 5.32
C LYS A 581 -3.77 -21.64 3.90
N LYS A 582 -2.57 -22.16 3.66
CA LYS A 582 -2.20 -22.83 2.41
C LYS A 582 -3.12 -24.02 2.16
N SER A 583 -3.62 -24.16 0.93
CA SER A 583 -4.51 -25.26 0.57
C SER A 583 -3.72 -26.57 0.46
N HIS A 584 -4.34 -27.71 0.77
CA HIS A 584 -3.71 -29.04 0.69
C HIS A 584 -3.52 -29.57 -0.76
N ILE A 585 -3.83 -28.75 -1.77
CA ILE A 585 -3.79 -29.14 -3.17
C ILE A 585 -2.34 -29.03 -3.67
N SER A 586 -1.84 -30.07 -4.35
CA SER A 586 -0.53 -30.02 -4.97
C SER A 586 -0.52 -29.06 -6.16
N VAL A 587 0.38 -28.10 -6.11
CA VAL A 587 0.57 -27.09 -7.16
C VAL A 587 1.55 -27.63 -8.20
N PRO A 588 1.31 -27.43 -9.51
CA PRO A 588 2.27 -27.83 -10.53
C PRO A 588 3.58 -27.03 -10.41
N ALA A 589 4.71 -27.71 -10.52
CA ALA A 589 5.99 -27.04 -10.68
C ALA A 589 6.05 -26.38 -12.06
N LEU A 590 6.44 -25.11 -12.11
CA LEU A 590 6.58 -24.33 -13.34
C LEU A 590 8.08 -24.19 -13.65
N PRO A 591 8.68 -25.11 -14.42
CA PRO A 591 10.12 -25.09 -14.69
C PRO A 591 10.55 -23.97 -15.66
N ARG A 592 9.59 -23.21 -16.19
CA ARG A 592 9.80 -22.24 -17.26
C ARG A 592 9.12 -20.91 -16.96
N PRO A 593 9.63 -19.81 -17.56
CA PRO A 593 9.00 -18.52 -17.47
C PRO A 593 7.57 -18.53 -18.01
N ILE A 594 6.65 -17.97 -17.23
CA ILE A 594 5.26 -17.78 -17.65
C ILE A 594 5.11 -16.42 -18.30
N LEU A 595 4.47 -16.38 -19.47
CA LEU A 595 4.23 -15.15 -20.22
C LEU A 595 2.90 -14.50 -19.83
N GLN A 596 1.83 -15.27 -19.74
CA GLN A 596 0.48 -14.78 -19.41
C GLN A 596 -0.32 -15.85 -18.68
N THR A 597 -1.38 -15.41 -18.00
CA THR A 597 -2.38 -16.28 -17.39
C THR A 597 -3.80 -15.87 -17.79
N LEU A 598 -4.68 -16.84 -17.96
CA LEU A 598 -6.09 -16.66 -18.27
C LEU A 598 -6.95 -17.47 -17.30
N LEU A 599 -7.87 -16.81 -16.60
CA LEU A 599 -8.86 -17.48 -15.76
C LEU A 599 -10.14 -17.72 -16.58
N LEU A 600 -10.48 -18.99 -16.81
CA LEU A 600 -11.67 -19.36 -17.54
C LEU A 600 -12.91 -19.38 -16.63
N PRO A 601 -14.10 -19.08 -17.17
CA PRO A 601 -15.36 -19.24 -16.45
C PRO A 601 -15.77 -20.72 -16.31
N LEU A 602 -15.12 -21.63 -17.05
CA LEU A 602 -15.34 -23.06 -16.95
C LEU A 602 -14.91 -23.58 -15.58
N MET A 603 -15.75 -24.44 -15.00
CA MET A 603 -15.59 -24.97 -13.65
C MET A 603 -15.36 -26.48 -13.67
N ASP A 604 -14.51 -26.94 -12.75
CA ASP A 604 -14.38 -28.35 -12.45
C ASP A 604 -15.54 -28.87 -11.59
N GLN A 605 -15.57 -30.18 -11.31
CA GLN A 605 -16.55 -30.86 -10.45
C GLN A 605 -16.62 -30.24 -9.04
N ASP A 606 -15.50 -29.70 -8.56
CA ASP A 606 -15.39 -29.02 -7.27
C ASP A 606 -15.68 -27.51 -7.36
N TYR A 607 -16.28 -27.03 -8.46
CA TYR A 607 -16.61 -25.61 -8.71
C TYR A 607 -15.39 -24.66 -8.69
N GLY A 608 -14.19 -25.18 -8.97
CA GLY A 608 -12.98 -24.38 -9.16
C GLY A 608 -12.87 -23.92 -10.60
N LYS A 609 -12.72 -22.60 -10.82
CA LYS A 609 -12.43 -22.04 -12.15
C LYS A 609 -11.07 -22.51 -12.66
N ILE A 610 -10.99 -22.84 -13.94
CA ILE A 610 -9.77 -23.33 -14.58
C ILE A 610 -8.83 -22.16 -14.89
N LEU A 611 -7.59 -22.23 -14.41
CA LEU A 611 -6.52 -21.32 -14.72
C LEU A 611 -5.64 -21.92 -15.82
N LEU A 612 -5.43 -21.19 -16.91
CA LEU A 612 -4.47 -21.53 -17.95
C LEU A 612 -3.24 -20.63 -17.85
N LEU A 613 -2.05 -21.22 -17.90
CA LEU A 613 -0.78 -20.50 -17.92
C LEU A 613 -0.01 -20.87 -19.19
N ILE A 614 0.43 -19.87 -19.95
CA ILE A 614 1.22 -20.06 -21.17
C ILE A 614 2.71 -19.81 -20.88
N ASP A 615 3.55 -20.78 -21.25
CA ASP A 615 5.01 -20.72 -21.09
C ASP A 615 5.71 -20.00 -22.26
N ASP A 616 7.02 -19.84 -22.14
CA ASP A 616 7.91 -19.27 -23.16
C ASP A 616 7.98 -20.07 -24.48
N GLN A 617 7.64 -21.37 -24.45
CA GLN A 617 7.51 -22.24 -25.63
C GLN A 617 6.07 -22.32 -26.15
N TYR A 618 5.18 -21.45 -25.68
CA TYR A 618 3.79 -21.38 -26.07
C TYR A 618 2.98 -22.67 -25.79
N LYS A 619 3.41 -23.46 -24.80
CA LYS A 619 2.67 -24.58 -24.23
C LYS A 619 1.81 -24.09 -23.08
N VAL A 620 0.61 -24.65 -22.98
CA VAL A 620 -0.37 -24.25 -21.97
C VAL A 620 -0.41 -25.31 -20.87
N THR A 621 -0.28 -24.85 -19.63
CA THR A 621 -0.51 -25.66 -18.43
C THR A 621 -1.87 -25.27 -17.83
N ALA A 622 -2.68 -26.27 -17.50
CA ALA A 622 -3.99 -26.07 -16.89
C ALA A 622 -3.93 -26.40 -15.39
N PHE A 623 -4.55 -25.55 -14.57
CA PHE A 623 -4.65 -25.74 -13.13
C PHE A 623 -6.08 -25.45 -12.65
N PRO A 624 -6.81 -26.41 -12.06
CA PRO A 624 -6.44 -27.82 -11.82
C PRO A 624 -6.38 -28.68 -13.10
N SER A 625 -5.54 -29.72 -13.10
CA SER A 625 -5.33 -30.62 -14.26
C SER A 625 -6.07 -31.96 -14.15
N ASN A 626 -7.36 -31.91 -13.78
CA ASN A 626 -8.19 -33.11 -13.62
C ASN A 626 -8.62 -33.68 -14.99
N LYS A 627 -8.90 -34.99 -15.07
CA LYS A 627 -9.32 -35.63 -16.34
C LYS A 627 -10.56 -34.98 -16.96
N ASN A 628 -11.52 -34.59 -16.11
CA ASN A 628 -12.72 -33.88 -16.55
C ASN A 628 -12.39 -32.51 -17.16
N VAL A 629 -11.53 -31.74 -16.50
CA VAL A 629 -11.04 -30.44 -17.00
C VAL A 629 -10.36 -30.61 -18.35
N LEU A 630 -9.49 -31.61 -18.50
CA LEU A 630 -8.80 -31.86 -19.77
C LEU A 630 -9.77 -32.21 -20.89
N GLN A 631 -10.81 -33.00 -20.62
CA GLN A 631 -11.85 -33.31 -21.60
C GLN A 631 -12.65 -32.06 -22.00
N GLN A 632 -13.07 -31.26 -21.01
CA GLN A 632 -13.78 -29.99 -21.27
C GLN A 632 -12.93 -29.01 -22.08
N LEU A 633 -11.63 -28.93 -21.79
CA LEU A 633 -10.69 -28.12 -22.56
C LEU A 633 -10.52 -28.65 -23.99
N GLN A 634 -10.50 -29.96 -24.20
CA GLN A 634 -10.44 -30.55 -25.55
C GLN A 634 -11.68 -30.24 -26.40
N GLU A 635 -12.84 -30.15 -25.76
CA GLU A 635 -14.11 -29.80 -26.42
C GLU A 635 -14.19 -28.30 -26.72
N SER A 636 -13.63 -27.44 -25.86
CA SER A 636 -13.69 -25.98 -25.96
C SER A 636 -12.42 -25.30 -26.48
N ALA A 637 -11.35 -26.04 -26.81
CA ALA A 637 -10.05 -25.48 -27.16
C ALA A 637 -10.11 -24.44 -28.29
N SER A 638 -10.92 -24.70 -29.34
CA SER A 638 -11.01 -23.82 -30.51
C SER A 638 -11.67 -22.46 -30.22
N SER A 639 -12.30 -22.26 -29.06
CA SER A 639 -12.86 -20.98 -28.64
C SER A 639 -11.98 -20.21 -27.65
N ILE A 640 -10.83 -20.76 -27.25
CA ILE A 640 -9.91 -20.14 -26.30
C ILE A 640 -8.76 -19.49 -27.06
N TYR A 641 -8.57 -18.20 -26.82
CA TYR A 641 -7.54 -17.37 -27.43
C TYR A 641 -6.70 -16.67 -26.35
N PHE A 642 -5.41 -16.58 -26.60
CA PHE A 642 -4.45 -15.80 -25.81
C PHE A 642 -3.96 -14.62 -26.63
N TYR A 643 -3.58 -13.54 -25.96
CA TYR A 643 -2.90 -12.41 -26.59
C TYR A 643 -1.66 -12.07 -25.77
N LEU A 644 -0.50 -12.12 -26.41
CA LEU A 644 0.77 -11.78 -25.79
C LEU A 644 1.22 -10.41 -26.28
N VAL A 645 1.74 -9.59 -25.36
CA VAL A 645 2.23 -8.25 -25.65
C VAL A 645 3.69 -8.18 -25.23
N ASP A 646 4.57 -8.01 -26.20
CA ASP A 646 5.97 -7.72 -25.99
C ASP A 646 6.21 -6.23 -26.25
N SER A 647 6.29 -5.45 -25.17
CA SER A 647 6.51 -4.01 -25.24
C SER A 647 7.93 -3.64 -25.70
N SER A 648 8.90 -4.53 -25.57
CA SER A 648 10.30 -4.29 -25.96
C SER A 648 10.49 -4.35 -27.47
N GLN A 649 9.78 -5.27 -28.12
CA GLN A 649 9.77 -5.44 -29.58
C GLN A 649 8.58 -4.72 -30.26
N GLY A 650 7.65 -4.18 -29.47
CA GLY A 650 6.41 -3.58 -29.97
C GLY A 650 5.47 -4.60 -30.63
N ARG A 651 5.57 -5.89 -30.27
CA ARG A 651 4.85 -6.98 -30.91
C ARG A 651 3.65 -7.42 -30.09
N LEU A 652 2.48 -7.48 -30.72
CA LEU A 652 1.27 -8.09 -30.18
C LEU A 652 0.94 -9.32 -30.99
N SER A 653 0.80 -10.48 -30.34
CA SER A 653 0.53 -11.75 -31.00
C SER A 653 -0.65 -12.46 -30.38
N GLY A 654 -1.49 -13.06 -31.22
CA GLY A 654 -2.65 -13.84 -30.80
C GLY A 654 -2.46 -15.32 -31.05
N PHE A 655 -2.73 -16.14 -30.04
CA PHE A 655 -2.59 -17.59 -30.10
C PHE A 655 -3.93 -18.30 -29.86
N ARG A 656 -4.22 -19.36 -30.60
CA ARG A 656 -5.35 -20.27 -30.33
C ARG A 656 -4.89 -21.46 -29.51
N LEU A 657 -5.73 -21.95 -28.61
CA LEU A 657 -5.50 -23.22 -27.95
C LEU A 657 -5.86 -24.40 -28.87
N ARG A 658 -4.97 -25.39 -28.98
CA ARG A 658 -5.23 -26.66 -29.65
C ARG A 658 -5.66 -27.75 -28.64
N LYS A 659 -6.20 -28.85 -29.16
CA LYS A 659 -6.70 -29.97 -28.33
C LYS A 659 -5.61 -30.68 -27.52
N ASP A 660 -4.36 -30.60 -27.95
CA ASP A 660 -3.18 -31.13 -27.28
C ASP A 660 -2.58 -30.14 -26.25
N LEU A 661 -3.27 -29.02 -25.96
CA LEU A 661 -2.79 -27.93 -25.10
C LEU A 661 -1.52 -27.22 -25.60
N SER A 662 -1.16 -27.43 -26.87
CA SER A 662 -0.26 -26.52 -27.57
C SER A 662 -1.04 -25.30 -28.04
N SER A 663 -0.32 -24.23 -28.34
CA SER A 663 -0.93 -23.05 -28.94
C SER A 663 -0.40 -22.80 -30.34
N GLU A 664 -1.23 -22.21 -31.19
CA GLU A 664 -0.87 -21.83 -32.56
C GLU A 664 -1.05 -20.34 -32.77
N LEU A 665 -0.08 -19.72 -33.43
CA LEU A 665 -0.13 -18.30 -33.79
C LEU A 665 -1.19 -18.07 -34.87
N ILE A 666 -2.11 -17.13 -34.63
CA ILE A 666 -3.17 -16.75 -35.58
C ILE A 666 -2.88 -15.41 -36.23
N TRP A 667 -2.53 -14.42 -35.41
CA TRP A 667 -2.36 -13.05 -35.85
C TRP A 667 -1.19 -12.40 -35.12
N GLU A 668 -0.58 -11.42 -35.78
CA GLU A 668 0.54 -10.65 -35.26
C GLU A 668 0.42 -9.21 -35.75
N VAL A 669 0.51 -8.27 -34.83
CA VAL A 669 0.52 -6.82 -35.08
C VAL A 669 1.82 -6.27 -34.51
N VAL A 670 2.57 -5.56 -35.33
CA VAL A 670 3.85 -4.96 -34.93
C VAL A 670 3.72 -3.44 -34.95
N ILE A 671 3.99 -2.84 -33.80
CA ILE A 671 4.06 -1.39 -33.60
C ILE A 671 5.54 -0.98 -33.64
N PRO A 672 5.94 -0.06 -34.52
CA PRO A 672 7.35 0.29 -34.70
C PRO A 672 7.91 1.02 -33.48
N VAL A 673 8.81 0.34 -32.76
CA VAL A 673 9.45 0.85 -31.53
C VAL A 673 10.34 2.08 -31.74
N GLU A 674 10.77 2.33 -32.98
CA GLU A 674 11.52 3.54 -33.34
C GLU A 674 10.69 4.81 -33.13
N VAL A 675 9.37 4.72 -33.30
CA VAL A 675 8.46 5.87 -33.27
C VAL A 675 7.53 5.83 -32.07
N GLN A 676 7.07 4.64 -31.66
CA GLN A 676 6.08 4.46 -30.61
C GLN A 676 6.45 3.33 -29.66
N LYS A 677 6.21 3.55 -28.36
CA LYS A 677 6.38 2.55 -27.31
C LYS A 677 5.01 2.20 -26.72
N ILE A 678 4.75 0.91 -26.53
CA ILE A 678 3.55 0.43 -25.82
C ILE A 678 3.74 0.69 -24.33
N VAL A 679 2.78 1.40 -23.73
CA VAL A 679 2.82 1.74 -22.30
C VAL A 679 1.94 0.79 -21.50
N GLU A 680 0.69 0.61 -21.93
CA GLU A 680 -0.29 -0.21 -21.20
C GLU A 680 -1.32 -0.81 -22.15
N VAL A 681 -1.82 -2.00 -21.81
CA VAL A 681 -2.89 -2.70 -22.55
C VAL A 681 -3.95 -3.15 -21.55
N LYS A 682 -5.21 -2.76 -21.78
CA LYS A 682 -6.34 -3.21 -20.96
C LYS A 682 -7.46 -3.80 -21.82
N GLY A 683 -7.89 -4.98 -21.42
CA GLY A 683 -9.17 -5.54 -21.83
C GLY A 683 -10.30 -5.09 -20.89
N LYS A 684 -11.53 -5.48 -21.23
CA LYS A 684 -12.68 -5.31 -20.35
C LYS A 684 -12.58 -6.24 -19.15
N ARG A 685 -13.23 -5.87 -18.04
CA ARG A 685 -13.30 -6.74 -16.86
C ARG A 685 -14.19 -7.96 -17.16
N PRO A 686 -13.73 -9.20 -16.91
CA PRO A 686 -14.53 -10.39 -17.20
C PRO A 686 -15.84 -10.50 -16.42
N ASN A 687 -15.90 -9.88 -15.24
CA ASN A 687 -17.08 -9.91 -14.35
C ASN A 687 -18.06 -8.74 -14.61
N GLU A 688 -17.81 -7.92 -15.63
CA GLU A 688 -18.70 -6.82 -15.98
C GLU A 688 -19.91 -7.29 -16.76
N HIS A 689 -21.10 -6.90 -16.32
CA HIS A 689 -22.35 -7.12 -17.04
C HIS A 689 -22.90 -5.81 -17.58
N VAL A 690 -23.54 -5.88 -18.75
CA VAL A 690 -24.15 -4.74 -19.43
C VAL A 690 -25.67 -4.96 -19.51
N HIS A 691 -26.43 -4.14 -18.78
CA HIS A 691 -27.89 -4.29 -18.73
C HIS A 691 -28.57 -3.91 -20.06
N SER A 692 -28.21 -2.75 -20.65
CA SER A 692 -28.82 -2.27 -21.90
C SER A 692 -27.87 -2.40 -23.09
N GLN A 693 -28.32 -3.13 -24.11
CA GLN A 693 -27.60 -3.37 -25.36
C GLN A 693 -27.63 -2.17 -26.32
N GLY A 694 -28.59 -1.26 -26.15
CA GLY A 694 -28.73 -0.05 -26.96
C GLY A 694 -29.10 1.17 -26.13
N ARG A 695 -29.03 2.34 -26.76
CA ARG A 695 -29.45 3.62 -26.19
C ARG A 695 -30.64 4.14 -26.98
N VAL A 696 -31.69 4.53 -26.27
CA VAL A 696 -32.90 5.10 -26.88
C VAL A 696 -32.60 6.55 -27.31
N MET A 697 -32.97 6.88 -28.54
CA MET A 697 -32.84 8.20 -29.16
C MET A 697 -34.13 9.01 -28.98
N GLY A 698 -34.08 10.32 -29.24
CA GLY A 698 -35.24 11.21 -29.04
C GLY A 698 -36.47 10.79 -29.87
N ASP A 699 -36.23 10.33 -31.11
CA ASP A 699 -37.26 9.83 -32.03
C ASP A 699 -37.79 8.42 -31.69
N ARG A 700 -37.44 7.88 -30.52
CA ARG A 700 -37.74 6.50 -30.06
C ARG A 700 -37.02 5.40 -30.85
N SER A 701 -36.09 5.75 -31.73
CA SER A 701 -35.18 4.77 -32.33
C SER A 701 -34.16 4.29 -31.29
N VAL A 702 -33.47 3.19 -31.61
CA VAL A 702 -32.45 2.61 -30.72
C VAL A 702 -31.12 2.62 -31.45
N LEU A 703 -30.11 3.22 -30.82
CA LEU A 703 -28.72 3.15 -31.25
C LEU A 703 -28.01 2.02 -30.48
N TYR A 704 -27.65 0.95 -31.17
CA TYR A 704 -27.05 -0.23 -30.54
C TYR A 704 -25.57 -0.03 -30.24
N LYS A 705 -25.18 -0.44 -29.03
CA LYS A 705 -23.80 -0.37 -28.54
C LYS A 705 -22.98 -1.49 -29.17
N TYR A 706 -21.75 -1.18 -29.55
CA TYR A 706 -20.81 -2.21 -30.01
C TYR A 706 -20.10 -2.86 -28.81
N LEU A 707 -20.58 -4.03 -28.39
CA LEU A 707 -20.15 -4.71 -27.16
C LEU A 707 -19.24 -5.90 -27.44
N ASN A 708 -18.05 -5.64 -27.99
CA ASN A 708 -17.06 -6.68 -28.20
C ASN A 708 -16.39 -7.09 -26.86
N PRO A 709 -16.56 -8.33 -26.36
CA PRO A 709 -15.95 -8.77 -25.09
C PRO A 709 -14.43 -8.96 -25.19
N ASN A 710 -13.91 -9.16 -26.40
CA ASN A 710 -12.50 -9.45 -26.67
C ASN A 710 -11.73 -8.20 -27.12
N LEU A 711 -12.32 -7.00 -26.97
CA LEU A 711 -11.67 -5.75 -27.38
C LEU A 711 -10.57 -5.36 -26.40
N LEU A 712 -9.40 -5.05 -26.93
CA LEU A 712 -8.23 -4.59 -26.22
C LEU A 712 -7.99 -3.12 -26.58
N ALA A 713 -7.79 -2.29 -25.58
CA ALA A 713 -7.32 -0.92 -25.78
C ALA A 713 -5.82 -0.88 -25.47
N VAL A 714 -5.04 -0.53 -26.49
CA VAL A 714 -3.58 -0.45 -26.46
C VAL A 714 -3.20 1.02 -26.51
N VAL A 715 -2.42 1.47 -25.52
CA VAL A 715 -1.91 2.85 -25.45
C VAL A 715 -0.45 2.87 -25.87
N THR A 716 -0.12 3.78 -26.78
CA THR A 716 1.25 4.02 -27.23
C THR A 716 1.68 5.46 -26.97
N GLU A 717 2.94 5.65 -26.64
CA GLU A 717 3.57 6.97 -26.52
C GLU A 717 4.68 7.12 -27.54
N SER A 718 4.88 8.33 -28.06
CA SER A 718 5.98 8.60 -28.97
C SER A 718 7.34 8.49 -28.28
N THR A 719 8.34 7.93 -28.97
CA THR A 719 9.74 7.94 -28.51
C THR A 719 10.35 9.34 -28.55
N ASP A 720 9.96 10.15 -29.54
CA ASP A 720 10.33 11.57 -29.60
C ASP A 720 9.57 12.33 -28.50
N THR A 721 10.33 12.84 -27.54
CA THR A 721 9.82 13.63 -26.41
C THR A 721 9.76 15.13 -26.69
N HIS A 722 10.16 15.56 -27.90
CA HIS A 722 10.11 16.96 -28.30
C HIS A 722 8.68 17.49 -28.32
N GLN A 723 8.46 18.64 -27.70
CA GLN A 723 7.14 19.22 -27.42
C GLN A 723 6.22 19.37 -28.64
N GLU A 724 6.79 19.60 -29.83
CA GLU A 724 6.01 19.78 -31.05
C GLU A 724 5.68 18.49 -31.80
N ARG A 725 6.43 17.41 -31.54
CA ARG A 725 6.37 16.14 -32.27
C ARG A 725 5.82 15.01 -31.42
N SER A 726 5.79 15.18 -30.10
CA SER A 726 5.26 14.17 -29.19
C SER A 726 3.79 13.88 -29.48
N PHE A 727 3.39 12.64 -29.32
CA PHE A 727 2.00 12.24 -29.48
C PHE A 727 1.69 11.00 -28.63
N VAL A 728 0.40 10.81 -28.37
CA VAL A 728 -0.15 9.61 -27.73
C VAL A 728 -1.06 8.91 -28.73
N GLY A 729 -0.87 7.61 -28.93
CA GLY A 729 -1.70 6.76 -29.78
C GLY A 729 -2.62 5.86 -28.95
N ILE A 730 -3.83 5.66 -29.43
CA ILE A 730 -4.80 4.71 -28.89
C ILE A 730 -5.22 3.78 -30.01
N VAL A 731 -4.94 2.48 -29.85
CA VAL A 731 -5.28 1.45 -30.83
C VAL A 731 -6.26 0.48 -30.18
N LEU A 732 -7.46 0.38 -30.75
CA LEU A 732 -8.47 -0.61 -30.35
C LEU A 732 -8.34 -1.84 -31.23
N ILE A 733 -7.97 -2.98 -30.64
CA ILE A 733 -7.67 -4.23 -31.33
C ILE A 733 -8.62 -5.32 -30.85
N ASP A 734 -9.17 -6.10 -31.77
CA ASP A 734 -9.87 -7.33 -31.41
C ASP A 734 -8.86 -8.43 -31.05
N GLY A 735 -8.89 -8.93 -29.81
CA GLY A 735 -7.93 -9.92 -29.30
C GLY A 735 -8.02 -11.31 -29.94
N VAL A 736 -9.08 -11.61 -30.68
CA VAL A 736 -9.27 -12.90 -31.36
C VAL A 736 -8.72 -12.85 -32.79
N THR A 737 -9.04 -11.79 -33.53
CA THR A 737 -8.69 -11.67 -34.96
C THR A 737 -7.44 -10.84 -35.22
N GLY A 738 -7.04 -9.98 -34.29
CA GLY A 738 -5.98 -8.98 -34.50
C GLY A 738 -6.41 -7.79 -35.34
N ARG A 739 -7.70 -7.69 -35.72
CA ARG A 739 -8.21 -6.56 -36.50
C ARG A 739 -8.15 -5.29 -35.66
N ILE A 740 -7.52 -4.26 -36.20
CA ILE A 740 -7.57 -2.90 -35.65
C ILE A 740 -8.95 -2.32 -35.97
N ILE A 741 -9.73 -2.09 -34.92
CA ILE A 741 -11.09 -1.52 -34.99
C ILE A 741 -11.01 -0.01 -35.14
N HIS A 742 -10.12 0.62 -34.39
CA HIS A 742 -9.93 2.07 -34.41
C HIS A 742 -8.49 2.42 -34.05
N ASP A 743 -7.97 3.47 -34.67
CA ASP A 743 -6.67 4.08 -34.40
C ASP A 743 -6.88 5.60 -34.26
N ALA A 744 -6.50 6.13 -33.11
CA ALA A 744 -6.55 7.55 -32.81
C ALA A 744 -5.17 8.05 -32.36
N VAL A 745 -4.70 9.12 -32.99
CA VAL A 745 -3.41 9.76 -32.65
C VAL A 745 -3.65 11.18 -32.14
N GLN A 746 -3.34 11.39 -30.86
CA GLN A 746 -3.39 12.69 -30.23
C GLN A 746 -2.04 13.41 -30.34
N LYS A 747 -1.98 14.41 -31.22
CA LYS A 747 -0.77 15.20 -31.47
C LYS A 747 -0.47 16.17 -30.32
N LYS A 748 0.82 16.43 -30.07
CA LYS A 748 1.32 17.33 -29.02
C LYS A 748 0.83 16.92 -27.62
N ALA A 749 0.74 15.62 -27.40
CA ALA A 749 0.38 15.02 -26.13
C ALA A 749 1.58 14.27 -25.55
N LYS A 750 1.60 14.10 -24.23
CA LYS A 750 2.61 13.33 -23.49
C LYS A 750 1.93 12.61 -22.33
N GLY A 751 2.50 11.48 -21.90
CA GLY A 751 2.09 10.78 -20.69
C GLY A 751 2.51 11.46 -19.39
N PRO A 752 2.19 10.86 -18.23
CA PRO A 752 1.56 9.55 -18.09
C PRO A 752 0.14 9.51 -18.65
N VAL A 753 -0.26 8.38 -19.23
CA VAL A 753 -1.61 8.17 -19.78
C VAL A 753 -2.36 7.21 -18.87
N HIS A 754 -3.42 7.67 -18.23
CA HIS A 754 -4.34 6.80 -17.50
C HIS A 754 -5.60 6.56 -18.33
N PHE A 755 -6.06 5.31 -18.37
CA PHE A 755 -7.29 4.99 -19.11
C PHE A 755 -8.12 3.89 -18.48
N VAL A 756 -9.41 3.91 -18.82
CA VAL A 756 -10.44 2.97 -18.39
C VAL A 756 -11.21 2.49 -19.61
N HIS A 757 -11.39 1.17 -19.72
CA HIS A 757 -12.18 0.52 -20.75
C HIS A 757 -13.32 -0.25 -20.09
N SER A 758 -14.57 0.13 -20.40
CA SER A 758 -15.79 -0.44 -19.81
C SER A 758 -16.92 -0.41 -20.84
N GLU A 759 -17.83 -1.38 -20.76
CA GLU A 759 -18.98 -1.53 -21.66
C GLU A 759 -18.66 -1.37 -23.16
N ASN A 760 -18.95 -0.18 -23.73
CA ASN A 760 -18.73 0.18 -25.13
C ASN A 760 -17.86 1.44 -25.28
N TRP A 761 -17.19 1.86 -24.22
CA TRP A 761 -16.49 3.15 -24.16
C TRP A 761 -15.09 3.03 -23.57
N VAL A 762 -14.24 3.95 -24.02
CA VAL A 762 -12.86 4.10 -23.54
C VAL A 762 -12.68 5.56 -23.16
N VAL A 763 -12.24 5.81 -21.93
CA VAL A 763 -11.85 7.14 -21.47
C VAL A 763 -10.37 7.10 -21.15
N TYR A 764 -9.60 8.00 -21.74
CA TYR A 764 -8.19 8.17 -21.41
C TYR A 764 -7.85 9.64 -21.19
N GLU A 765 -6.83 9.87 -20.39
CA GLU A 765 -6.29 11.18 -20.07
C GLU A 765 -4.85 11.30 -20.58
N TYR A 766 -4.45 12.52 -20.96
CA TYR A 766 -3.08 12.84 -21.33
C TYR A 766 -2.77 14.32 -21.03
N TRP A 767 -1.49 14.64 -21.02
CA TRP A 767 -1.01 16.03 -20.93
C TRP A 767 -0.84 16.64 -22.32
N ASN A 768 -1.60 17.69 -22.62
CA ASN A 768 -1.43 18.47 -23.84
C ASN A 768 -0.27 19.47 -23.66
N VAL A 769 0.81 19.26 -24.41
CA VAL A 769 2.04 20.06 -24.32
C VAL A 769 1.86 21.45 -24.92
N LYS A 770 1.02 21.60 -25.95
CA LYS A 770 0.77 22.89 -26.62
C LYS A 770 0.05 23.86 -25.69
N SER A 771 -1.00 23.40 -25.02
CA SER A 771 -1.83 24.21 -24.12
C SER A 771 -1.41 24.12 -22.65
N ARG A 772 -0.49 23.19 -22.32
CA ARG A 772 0.01 22.92 -20.95
C ARG A 772 -1.11 22.62 -19.96
N ARG A 773 -1.99 21.69 -20.32
CA ARG A 773 -3.14 21.28 -19.51
C ARG A 773 -3.45 19.80 -19.71
N ILE A 774 -4.21 19.25 -18.78
CA ILE A 774 -4.70 17.86 -18.84
C ILE A 774 -5.97 17.83 -19.69
N GLU A 775 -6.09 16.83 -20.55
CA GLU A 775 -7.27 16.61 -21.39
C GLU A 775 -7.75 15.16 -21.26
N PHE A 776 -9.05 14.99 -21.05
CA PHE A 776 -9.74 13.73 -21.22
C PHE A 776 -10.14 13.57 -22.67
N SER A 777 -10.09 12.35 -23.20
CA SER A 777 -10.72 12.00 -24.46
C SER A 777 -11.54 10.73 -24.28
N VAL A 778 -12.74 10.76 -24.85
CA VAL A 778 -13.74 9.70 -24.72
C VAL A 778 -14.02 9.12 -26.09
N LEU A 779 -14.01 7.80 -26.19
CA LEU A 779 -14.50 7.06 -27.36
C LEU A 779 -15.73 6.27 -26.94
N GLU A 780 -16.77 6.31 -27.76
CA GLU A 780 -17.91 5.38 -27.68
C GLU A 780 -18.08 4.66 -29.01
N LEU A 781 -18.26 3.34 -28.93
CA LEU A 781 -18.44 2.49 -30.10
C LEU A 781 -19.92 2.07 -30.23
N PHE A 782 -20.48 2.28 -31.42
CA PHE A 782 -21.85 1.93 -31.79
C PHE A 782 -21.87 1.05 -33.04
N GLU A 783 -22.81 0.12 -33.09
CA GLU A 783 -23.00 -0.76 -34.25
C GLU A 783 -23.88 -0.09 -35.31
N GLY A 784 -24.84 0.73 -34.88
CA GLY A 784 -25.80 1.43 -35.74
C GLY A 784 -27.22 1.34 -35.20
N MET A 785 -28.21 1.55 -36.07
CA MET A 785 -29.64 1.44 -35.74
C MET A 785 -30.17 -0.02 -35.83
N GLU A 786 -29.42 -0.90 -36.48
CA GLU A 786 -29.75 -2.33 -36.61
C GLU A 786 -28.67 -3.18 -35.94
N LEU A 787 -29.09 -4.28 -35.28
CA LEU A 787 -28.19 -5.30 -34.74
C LEU A 787 -27.86 -6.32 -35.83
N TYR A 788 -26.59 -6.66 -36.01
CA TYR A 788 -26.19 -7.75 -36.90
C TYR A 788 -26.64 -9.11 -36.36
N ASN A 789 -26.40 -9.38 -35.07
CA ASN A 789 -26.84 -10.59 -34.40
C ASN A 789 -27.14 -10.31 -32.92
N SER A 790 -28.39 -10.55 -32.51
CA SER A 790 -28.88 -10.30 -31.15
C SER A 790 -28.57 -11.42 -30.15
N THR A 791 -28.23 -12.62 -30.63
CA THR A 791 -28.08 -13.82 -29.78
C THR A 791 -26.64 -14.08 -29.37
N VAL A 792 -25.70 -13.92 -30.31
CA VAL A 792 -24.29 -14.26 -30.12
C VAL A 792 -23.40 -13.17 -30.68
N PHE A 793 -22.39 -12.81 -29.90
CA PHE A 793 -21.26 -12.01 -30.38
C PHE A 793 -20.10 -12.94 -30.71
N SER A 794 -19.69 -12.98 -31.98
CA SER A 794 -18.50 -13.70 -32.44
C SER A 794 -17.58 -12.73 -33.17
N SER A 795 -16.34 -12.58 -32.69
CA SER A 795 -15.32 -11.74 -33.33
C SER A 795 -14.98 -12.19 -34.77
N LEU A 796 -15.21 -13.47 -35.11
CA LEU A 796 -14.88 -14.05 -36.41
C LEU A 796 -15.92 -13.73 -37.50
N ASP A 797 -17.15 -13.40 -37.11
CA ASP A 797 -18.30 -13.24 -38.01
C ASP A 797 -18.87 -11.80 -37.89
N ARG A 798 -17.98 -10.81 -37.97
CA ARG A 798 -18.35 -9.39 -37.94
C ARG A 798 -17.70 -8.64 -39.12
N PRO A 799 -18.43 -8.44 -40.23
CA PRO A 799 -17.89 -7.78 -41.41
C PRO A 799 -17.75 -6.25 -41.21
N HIS A 800 -18.76 -5.61 -40.60
CA HIS A 800 -18.83 -4.16 -40.48
C HIS A 800 -18.05 -3.64 -39.26
N PRO A 801 -17.21 -2.60 -39.43
CA PRO A 801 -16.61 -1.91 -38.29
C PRO A 801 -17.66 -1.04 -37.58
N PRO A 802 -17.53 -0.83 -36.26
CA PRO A 802 -18.41 0.06 -35.50
C PRO A 802 -18.19 1.53 -35.88
N GLN A 803 -19.23 2.34 -35.68
CA GLN A 803 -19.13 3.78 -35.65
C GLN A 803 -18.51 4.23 -34.33
N VAL A 804 -17.36 4.91 -34.42
CA VAL A 804 -16.66 5.43 -33.24
C VAL A 804 -16.92 6.93 -33.14
N LEU A 805 -17.54 7.35 -32.03
CA LEU A 805 -17.72 8.75 -31.68
C LEU A 805 -16.65 9.15 -30.67
N GLN A 806 -16.04 10.31 -30.88
CA GLN A 806 -14.98 10.83 -30.02
C GLN A 806 -15.20 12.28 -29.64
N GLN A 807 -14.84 12.64 -28.41
CA GLN A 807 -14.86 14.03 -27.94
C GLN A 807 -13.83 14.21 -26.82
N SER A 808 -13.20 15.39 -26.79
CA SER A 808 -12.18 15.73 -25.81
C SER A 808 -12.69 16.82 -24.85
N TYR A 809 -12.22 16.76 -23.61
CA TYR A 809 -12.58 17.64 -22.51
C TYR A 809 -11.32 18.08 -21.77
N ILE A 810 -11.35 19.26 -21.15
CA ILE A 810 -10.25 19.82 -20.38
C ILE A 810 -10.50 19.50 -18.90
N PHE A 811 -9.47 19.05 -18.22
CA PHE A 811 -9.49 18.80 -16.78
C PHE A 811 -8.46 19.69 -16.06
N PRO A 812 -8.82 20.38 -14.97
CA PRO A 812 -7.97 21.42 -14.39
C PRO A 812 -6.87 20.91 -13.46
N SER A 813 -6.84 19.61 -13.13
CA SER A 813 -5.86 19.01 -12.20
C SER A 813 -5.14 17.83 -12.84
N PRO A 814 -3.88 17.54 -12.49
CA PRO A 814 -3.27 16.23 -12.74
C PRO A 814 -4.06 15.08 -12.11
N ILE A 815 -3.89 13.90 -12.68
CA ILE A 815 -4.55 12.65 -12.27
C ILE A 815 -3.47 11.63 -11.90
N SER A 816 -3.70 10.87 -10.83
CA SER A 816 -2.81 9.78 -10.40
C SER A 816 -3.31 8.40 -10.80
N THR A 817 -4.64 8.21 -10.84
CA THR A 817 -5.25 6.93 -11.23
C THR A 817 -6.72 7.13 -11.59
N LEU A 818 -7.25 6.23 -12.42
CA LEU A 818 -8.63 6.23 -12.91
C LEU A 818 -9.24 4.83 -12.80
N GLU A 819 -10.50 4.77 -12.35
CA GLU A 819 -11.24 3.51 -12.32
C GLU A 819 -12.75 3.75 -12.50
N ALA A 820 -13.49 2.76 -13.02
CA ALA A 820 -14.95 2.84 -13.14
C ALA A 820 -15.68 2.06 -12.05
N THR A 821 -16.82 2.58 -11.61
CA THR A 821 -17.71 1.86 -10.67
C THR A 821 -18.30 0.59 -11.29
N LEU A 822 -18.36 -0.49 -10.51
CA LEU A 822 -18.85 -1.80 -10.93
C LEU A 822 -19.97 -2.32 -10.03
N THR A 823 -21.07 -2.77 -10.63
CA THR A 823 -22.20 -3.44 -9.97
C THR A 823 -22.52 -4.77 -10.66
N GLU A 824 -23.27 -5.65 -10.00
CA GLU A 824 -23.51 -7.01 -10.49
C GLU A 824 -24.27 -7.03 -11.82
N LYS A 825 -25.27 -6.17 -12.01
CA LYS A 825 -26.11 -6.17 -13.22
C LYS A 825 -25.78 -5.03 -14.19
N GLY A 826 -25.05 -4.00 -13.75
CA GLY A 826 -24.72 -2.83 -14.57
C GLY A 826 -25.94 -2.00 -14.95
N ILE A 827 -26.90 -1.85 -14.03
CA ILE A 827 -28.12 -1.03 -14.16
C ILE A 827 -27.87 0.38 -13.66
N THR A 828 -27.17 0.53 -12.53
CA THR A 828 -26.87 1.85 -11.96
C THR A 828 -26.00 2.67 -12.90
N SER A 829 -26.00 3.99 -12.72
CA SER A 829 -25.17 4.88 -13.53
C SER A 829 -23.68 4.61 -13.29
N ARG A 830 -22.87 4.65 -14.36
CA ARG A 830 -21.41 4.48 -14.24
C ARG A 830 -20.78 5.81 -13.86
N HIS A 831 -20.01 5.80 -12.78
CA HIS A 831 -19.14 6.91 -12.39
C HIS A 831 -17.69 6.53 -12.61
N LEU A 832 -16.88 7.54 -12.93
CA LEU A 832 -15.44 7.45 -13.09
C LEU A 832 -14.80 8.03 -11.82
N LEU A 833 -14.08 7.20 -11.09
CA LEU A 833 -13.36 7.56 -9.88
C LEU A 833 -11.99 8.08 -10.29
N VAL A 834 -11.73 9.36 -10.04
CA VAL A 834 -10.49 10.05 -10.36
C VAL A 834 -9.70 10.27 -9.08
N GLY A 835 -8.54 9.62 -8.96
CA GLY A 835 -7.60 9.89 -7.87
C GLY A 835 -6.75 11.12 -8.20
N LEU A 836 -6.89 12.19 -7.41
CA LEU A 836 -6.09 13.41 -7.55
C LEU A 836 -4.80 13.31 -6.71
N PRO A 837 -3.69 13.97 -7.10
CA PRO A 837 -2.46 13.96 -6.32
C PRO A 837 -2.57 14.71 -4.99
N SER A 838 -3.59 15.56 -4.80
CA SER A 838 -3.95 16.10 -3.49
C SER A 838 -4.46 15.04 -2.50
N GLY A 839 -4.72 13.83 -2.99
CA GLY A 839 -5.28 12.71 -2.24
C GLY A 839 -6.82 12.72 -2.17
N ALA A 840 -7.49 13.67 -2.82
CA ALA A 840 -8.94 13.66 -2.98
C ALA A 840 -9.35 12.69 -4.10
N ILE A 841 -10.47 11.99 -3.89
CA ILE A 841 -11.03 11.06 -4.88
C ILE A 841 -12.34 11.63 -5.39
N LEU A 842 -12.37 12.00 -6.66
CA LEU A 842 -13.52 12.61 -7.32
C LEU A 842 -14.38 11.53 -7.99
N SER A 843 -15.69 11.54 -7.73
CA SER A 843 -16.66 10.71 -8.46
C SER A 843 -17.27 11.51 -9.61
N LEU A 844 -16.76 11.31 -10.83
CA LEU A 844 -17.22 12.00 -12.04
C LEU A 844 -18.28 11.15 -12.78
N PRO A 845 -19.53 11.62 -12.91
CA PRO A 845 -20.54 10.87 -13.67
C PRO A 845 -20.17 10.76 -15.15
N LYS A 846 -20.25 9.54 -15.72
CA LYS A 846 -19.93 9.28 -17.14
C LYS A 846 -20.78 10.11 -18.11
N MET A 847 -21.97 10.56 -17.71
CA MET A 847 -22.83 11.41 -18.54
C MET A 847 -22.21 12.78 -18.92
N PHE A 848 -21.25 13.29 -18.14
CA PHE A 848 -20.53 14.50 -18.52
C PHE A 848 -19.49 14.24 -19.62
N LEU A 849 -19.03 12.99 -19.72
CA LEU A 849 -18.05 12.50 -20.66
C LEU A 849 -18.77 11.73 -21.79
N ASP A 850 -19.68 12.37 -22.50
CA ASP A 850 -20.47 11.76 -23.58
C ASP A 850 -20.11 12.43 -24.92
N PRO A 851 -19.60 11.71 -25.93
CA PRO A 851 -19.19 12.29 -27.20
C PRO A 851 -20.35 12.84 -28.05
N ARG A 852 -21.59 12.56 -27.66
CA ARG A 852 -22.80 13.03 -28.35
C ARG A 852 -23.28 14.39 -27.85
N ARG A 853 -22.60 15.00 -26.87
CA ARG A 853 -22.97 16.32 -26.34
C ARG A 853 -22.85 17.36 -27.46
N PRO A 854 -23.96 18.03 -27.83
CA PRO A 854 -23.97 18.90 -28.99
C PRO A 854 -23.33 20.25 -28.66
N GLU A 855 -22.59 20.83 -29.60
CA GLU A 855 -22.09 22.20 -29.48
C GLU A 855 -23.25 23.22 -29.52
N MET A 856 -24.27 22.94 -30.34
CA MET A 856 -25.50 23.71 -30.43
C MET A 856 -26.70 22.79 -30.18
N VAL A 857 -27.57 23.18 -29.23
CA VAL A 857 -28.72 22.36 -28.83
C VAL A 857 -29.76 22.28 -29.96
N SER A 858 -30.10 21.06 -30.37
CA SER A 858 -31.22 20.73 -31.27
C SER A 858 -32.43 20.21 -30.49
N ASP A 859 -33.61 20.19 -31.11
CA ASP A 859 -34.83 19.64 -30.49
C ASP A 859 -34.68 18.16 -30.11
N GLN A 860 -34.03 17.34 -30.95
CA GLN A 860 -33.76 15.93 -30.62
C GLN A 860 -32.81 15.81 -29.43
N SER A 861 -31.75 16.61 -29.39
CA SER A 861 -30.80 16.57 -28.27
C SER A 861 -31.43 16.99 -26.95
N ARG A 862 -32.42 17.90 -26.99
CA ARG A 862 -33.22 18.31 -25.84
C ARG A 862 -34.17 17.21 -25.39
N GLU A 863 -34.80 16.49 -26.32
CA GLU A 863 -35.66 15.35 -26.01
C GLU A 863 -34.88 14.21 -25.33
N GLU A 864 -33.63 13.98 -25.75
CA GLU A 864 -32.72 13.03 -25.12
C GLU A 864 -32.09 13.51 -23.79
N ASN A 865 -32.37 14.75 -23.38
CA ASN A 865 -31.75 15.41 -22.23
C ASN A 865 -30.21 15.44 -22.30
N LEU A 866 -29.63 15.65 -23.48
CA LEU A 866 -28.20 15.83 -23.64
C LEU A 866 -27.77 17.21 -23.18
N ILE A 867 -26.78 17.25 -22.28
CA ILE A 867 -26.18 18.49 -21.81
C ILE A 867 -25.33 19.07 -22.96
N PRO A 868 -25.45 20.36 -23.32
CA PRO A 868 -24.62 20.95 -24.37
C PRO A 868 -23.14 20.80 -24.05
N TYR A 869 -22.30 20.68 -25.07
CA TYR A 869 -20.86 20.51 -24.91
C TYR A 869 -20.27 21.69 -24.12
N ALA A 870 -19.58 21.35 -23.04
CA ALA A 870 -18.79 22.28 -22.26
C ALA A 870 -17.38 21.65 -22.15
N PRO A 871 -16.35 22.28 -22.75
CA PRO A 871 -15.02 21.68 -22.81
C PRO A 871 -14.40 21.57 -21.42
N GLU A 872 -14.60 22.54 -20.55
CA GLU A 872 -14.05 22.56 -19.19
C GLU A 872 -14.93 21.76 -18.22
N LEU A 873 -14.33 20.77 -17.55
CA LEU A 873 -14.99 20.00 -16.50
C LEU A 873 -14.71 20.64 -15.13
N PRO A 874 -15.73 21.15 -14.41
CA PRO A 874 -15.52 21.74 -13.11
C PRO A 874 -15.23 20.67 -12.04
N ILE A 875 -14.25 20.92 -11.18
CA ILE A 875 -14.05 20.13 -9.96
C ILE A 875 -14.94 20.73 -8.88
N ARG A 876 -15.87 19.91 -8.40
CA ARG A 876 -16.81 20.24 -7.33
C ARG A 876 -16.44 19.46 -6.08
N ALA A 877 -16.24 20.16 -4.96
CA ALA A 877 -15.83 19.52 -3.71
C ALA A 877 -16.89 18.56 -3.17
N GLU A 878 -18.16 18.77 -3.53
CA GLU A 878 -19.29 17.91 -3.16
C GLU A 878 -19.23 16.52 -3.83
N TRP A 879 -18.41 16.36 -4.87
CA TRP A 879 -18.21 15.08 -5.56
C TRP A 879 -17.01 14.29 -5.01
N PHE A 880 -16.32 14.82 -3.99
CA PHE A 880 -15.25 14.08 -3.31
C PHE A 880 -15.84 13.04 -2.37
N ILE A 881 -15.49 11.77 -2.60
CA ILE A 881 -16.01 10.64 -1.79
C ILE A 881 -15.29 10.47 -0.46
N ASN A 882 -14.12 11.11 -0.29
CA ASN A 882 -13.26 10.93 0.87
C ASN A 882 -13.13 12.18 1.74
N TYR A 883 -13.96 13.21 1.55
CA TYR A 883 -14.04 14.41 2.39
C TYR A 883 -12.67 14.86 2.97
N ASN A 884 -12.39 14.67 4.27
CA ASN A 884 -11.12 15.03 4.92
C ASN A 884 -10.11 13.86 5.04
N GLN A 885 -10.47 12.66 4.58
CA GLN A 885 -9.66 11.45 4.55
C GLN A 885 -8.84 11.37 3.26
N THR A 886 -7.95 12.34 3.05
CA THR A 886 -7.03 12.33 1.90
C THR A 886 -6.14 11.08 1.91
N VAL A 887 -5.94 10.50 0.73
CA VAL A 887 -5.10 9.31 0.51
C VAL A 887 -3.81 9.75 -0.17
N ALA A 888 -2.68 9.65 0.52
CA ALA A 888 -1.41 10.06 -0.06
C ALA A 888 -0.95 9.07 -1.16
N ARG A 889 -0.42 9.61 -2.28
CA ARG A 889 0.12 8.86 -3.42
C ARG A 889 -0.79 7.70 -3.86
N VAL A 890 -2.03 8.02 -4.25
CA VAL A 890 -2.99 7.02 -4.75
C VAL A 890 -2.38 6.32 -5.97
N ARG A 891 -2.19 5.00 -5.90
CA ARG A 891 -1.65 4.20 -7.00
C ARG A 891 -2.75 3.49 -7.76
N GLY A 892 -3.75 2.99 -7.04
CA GLY A 892 -4.87 2.27 -7.62
C GLY A 892 -6.16 2.51 -6.84
N ILE A 893 -7.27 2.35 -7.56
CA ILE A 893 -8.61 2.28 -6.98
C ILE A 893 -9.17 0.93 -7.42
N TYR A 894 -9.62 0.14 -6.46
CA TYR A 894 -10.33 -1.11 -6.72
C TYR A 894 -11.82 -0.91 -6.44
N THR A 895 -12.65 -1.48 -7.29
CA THR A 895 -14.11 -1.39 -7.18
C THR A 895 -14.70 -2.79 -7.23
N ALA A 896 -15.50 -3.15 -6.24
CA ALA A 896 -16.20 -4.42 -6.21
C ALA A 896 -17.72 -4.22 -6.21
N PRO A 897 -18.47 -5.10 -6.88
CA PRO A 897 -19.91 -5.13 -6.75
C PRO A 897 -20.30 -5.57 -5.33
N SER A 898 -21.30 -4.90 -4.76
CA SER A 898 -22.01 -5.38 -3.57
C SER A 898 -23.16 -6.31 -3.97
N GLY A 899 -23.87 -6.91 -3.00
CA GLY A 899 -25.12 -7.61 -3.29
C GLY A 899 -26.30 -6.69 -3.64
N LEU A 900 -26.13 -5.38 -3.48
CA LEU A 900 -27.08 -4.35 -3.92
C LEU A 900 -26.64 -3.75 -5.25
N GLU A 901 -27.61 -3.47 -6.12
CA GLU A 901 -27.33 -2.91 -7.44
C GLU A 901 -27.04 -1.41 -7.36
N SER A 902 -27.51 -0.73 -6.31
CA SER A 902 -27.24 0.70 -6.12
C SER A 902 -25.87 1.03 -5.54
N THR A 903 -25.16 0.04 -4.98
CA THR A 903 -23.94 0.28 -4.19
C THR A 903 -22.70 -0.41 -4.77
N CYS A 904 -21.59 0.34 -4.81
CA CYS A 904 -20.27 -0.13 -5.21
C CYS A 904 -19.31 0.00 -4.03
N LEU A 905 -18.59 -1.06 -3.68
CA LEU A 905 -17.52 -1.01 -2.69
C LEU A 905 -16.28 -0.43 -3.37
N VAL A 906 -15.64 0.55 -2.75
CA VAL A 906 -14.47 1.24 -3.29
C VAL A 906 -13.32 1.15 -2.29
N VAL A 907 -12.15 0.75 -2.77
CA VAL A 907 -10.89 0.79 -2.00
C VAL A 907 -9.85 1.54 -2.80
N ALA A 908 -9.41 2.69 -2.29
CA ALA A 908 -8.25 3.38 -2.81
C ALA A 908 -7.03 2.93 -2.01
N TYR A 909 -5.99 2.47 -2.72
CA TYR A 909 -4.72 2.08 -2.13
C TYR A 909 -3.57 2.86 -2.77
N GLY A 910 -2.65 3.28 -1.93
CA GLY A 910 -1.49 4.08 -2.28
C GLY A 910 -0.43 3.94 -1.20
N LEU A 911 -0.01 5.07 -0.62
CA LEU A 911 0.65 5.03 0.68
C LEU A 911 -0.34 4.70 1.80
N ASP A 912 -1.57 5.19 1.67
CA ASP A 912 -2.66 4.93 2.59
C ASP A 912 -3.68 4.00 1.96
N ILE A 913 -4.51 3.40 2.82
CA ILE A 913 -5.67 2.62 2.41
C ILE A 913 -6.92 3.35 2.87
N TYR A 914 -7.84 3.58 1.95
CA TYR A 914 -9.16 4.13 2.23
C TYR A 914 -10.22 3.24 1.61
N GLN A 915 -11.17 2.79 2.42
CA GLN A 915 -12.32 2.03 1.96
C GLN A 915 -13.59 2.85 2.19
N THR A 916 -14.51 2.80 1.24
CA THR A 916 -15.84 3.40 1.37
C THR A 916 -16.85 2.69 0.44
N ARG A 917 -18.08 3.21 0.41
CA ARG A 917 -19.17 2.78 -0.46
C ARG A 917 -19.61 3.97 -1.30
N VAL A 918 -19.86 3.75 -2.58
CA VAL A 918 -20.33 4.78 -3.51
C VAL A 918 -21.70 4.40 -4.06
N TYR A 919 -22.57 5.41 -4.21
CA TYR A 919 -23.95 5.26 -4.65
C TYR A 919 -24.23 6.11 -5.90
N PRO A 920 -23.83 5.67 -7.10
CA PRO A 920 -23.94 6.48 -8.32
C PRO A 920 -25.34 7.05 -8.58
N SER A 921 -26.37 6.19 -8.44
CA SER A 921 -27.77 6.56 -8.63
C SER A 921 -28.55 6.73 -7.32
N LYS A 922 -27.85 7.00 -6.20
CA LYS A 922 -28.39 6.90 -4.83
C LYS A 922 -28.92 5.49 -4.50
N GLN A 923 -29.23 5.24 -3.23
CA GLN A 923 -29.73 3.94 -2.78
C GLN A 923 -31.22 3.76 -3.12
N PHE A 924 -31.51 3.24 -4.30
CA PHE A 924 -32.89 3.04 -4.77
C PHE A 924 -33.50 1.67 -4.37
N ASP A 925 -32.67 0.74 -3.93
CA ASP A 925 -33.02 -0.64 -3.56
C ASP A 925 -33.04 -0.87 -2.03
N VAL A 926 -32.79 0.18 -1.25
CA VAL A 926 -32.85 0.18 0.22
C VAL A 926 -33.88 1.19 0.69
N LEU A 927 -34.55 0.89 1.81
CA LEU A 927 -35.42 1.87 2.47
C LEU A 927 -34.58 3.06 2.93
N LYS A 928 -35.15 4.26 2.88
CA LYS A 928 -34.40 5.46 3.27
C LYS A 928 -33.96 5.40 4.74
N ASP A 929 -32.79 5.95 5.01
CA ASP A 929 -32.25 6.06 6.38
C ASP A 929 -33.14 6.96 7.27
N ASP A 930 -33.78 7.97 6.69
CA ASP A 930 -34.68 8.93 7.36
C ASP A 930 -36.15 8.45 7.43
N TYR A 931 -36.40 7.15 7.28
CA TYR A 931 -37.76 6.61 7.28
C TYR A 931 -38.44 6.73 8.65
N ASP A 932 -39.58 7.42 8.70
CA ASP A 932 -40.33 7.66 9.94
C ASP A 932 -41.23 6.47 10.32
N TYR A 933 -40.65 5.51 11.05
CA TYR A 933 -41.35 4.37 11.60
C TYR A 933 -42.43 4.74 12.62
N VAL A 934 -42.26 5.84 13.37
CA VAL A 934 -43.17 6.27 14.44
C VAL A 934 -44.45 6.82 13.84
N LEU A 935 -44.35 7.66 12.81
CA LEU A 935 -45.49 8.21 12.10
C LEU A 935 -46.38 7.09 11.57
N ILE A 936 -45.82 6.13 10.83
CA ILE A 936 -46.61 5.05 10.22
C ILE A 936 -47.24 4.16 11.29
N SER A 937 -46.48 3.80 12.33
CA SER A 937 -47.00 2.99 13.44
C SER A 937 -48.14 3.70 14.18
N SER A 938 -48.02 5.02 14.42
CA SER A 938 -49.05 5.82 15.08
C SER A 938 -50.30 5.99 14.22
N VAL A 939 -50.15 6.17 12.91
CA VAL A 939 -51.27 6.23 11.96
C VAL A 939 -52.01 4.90 11.90
N LEU A 940 -51.30 3.77 11.85
CA LEU A 940 -51.92 2.43 11.86
C LEU A 940 -52.71 2.17 13.14
N LEU A 941 -52.15 2.52 14.30
CA LEU A 941 -52.87 2.43 15.58
C LEU A 941 -54.07 3.37 15.62
N GLY A 942 -53.90 4.61 15.15
CA GLY A 942 -54.98 5.59 15.05
C GLY A 942 -56.13 5.08 14.17
N LEU A 943 -55.83 4.51 13.00
CA LEU A 943 -56.81 3.90 12.10
C LEU A 943 -57.47 2.67 12.73
N PHE A 944 -56.71 1.83 13.42
CA PHE A 944 -57.25 0.66 14.13
C PHE A 944 -58.26 1.06 15.20
N PHE A 945 -57.90 2.00 16.09
CA PHE A 945 -58.81 2.50 17.12
C PHE A 945 -60.00 3.24 16.52
N ALA A 946 -59.80 4.08 15.51
CA ALA A 946 -60.88 4.74 14.79
C ALA A 946 -61.87 3.74 14.18
N THR A 947 -61.36 2.65 13.62
CA THR A 947 -62.19 1.56 13.06
C THR A 947 -62.99 0.85 14.15
N MET A 948 -62.35 0.50 15.27
CA MET A 948 -63.01 -0.16 16.40
C MET A 948 -64.10 0.73 17.04
N ILE A 949 -63.80 2.02 17.22
CA ILE A 949 -64.76 3.01 17.74
C ILE A 949 -65.91 3.20 16.76
N SER A 950 -65.61 3.37 15.46
CA SER A 950 -66.62 3.56 14.42
C SER A 950 -67.52 2.35 14.25
N LYS A 951 -66.97 1.13 14.33
CA LYS A 951 -67.74 -0.12 14.32
C LYS A 951 -68.76 -0.14 15.46
N ARG A 952 -68.33 0.17 16.68
CA ARG A 952 -69.21 0.19 17.85
C ARG A 952 -70.26 1.30 17.76
N LEU A 953 -69.88 2.49 17.28
CA LEU A 953 -70.82 3.59 17.04
C LEU A 953 -71.86 3.24 15.98
N ALA A 954 -71.47 2.54 14.91
CA ALA A 954 -72.37 2.08 13.86
C ALA A 954 -73.34 1.00 14.37
N GLU A 955 -72.86 0.01 15.14
CA GLU A 955 -73.71 -1.00 15.78
C GLU A 955 -74.76 -0.35 16.70
N VAL A 956 -74.36 0.60 17.54
CA VAL A 956 -75.27 1.35 18.42
C VAL A 956 -76.28 2.16 17.60
N LYS A 957 -75.84 2.84 16.53
CA LYS A 957 -76.73 3.63 15.67
C LYS A 957 -77.74 2.76 14.93
N LEU A 958 -77.33 1.60 14.42
CA LEU A 958 -78.22 0.64 13.75
C LEU A 958 -79.22 0.03 14.73
N LEU A 959 -78.77 -0.33 15.94
CA LEU A 959 -79.66 -0.82 16.99
C LEU A 959 -80.72 0.24 17.35
N ASN A 960 -80.31 1.48 17.62
CA ASN A 960 -81.24 2.58 17.91
C ASN A 960 -82.22 2.86 16.76
N ARG A 961 -81.81 2.65 15.49
CA ARG A 961 -82.69 2.77 14.33
C ARG A 961 -83.68 1.60 14.23
N ALA A 962 -83.29 0.40 14.61
CA ALA A 962 -84.15 -0.79 14.57
C ALA A 962 -85.17 -0.83 15.72
N TRP A 963 -84.89 -0.16 16.85
CA TRP A 963 -85.77 -0.06 18.01
C TRP A 963 -86.75 1.12 17.97
N ARG A 964 -86.65 1.98 16.94
CA ARG A 964 -87.67 2.95 16.55
C ARG A 964 -88.53 2.36 15.45
#